data_AF-A0A2K3JES2-F1
#
_entry.id   AF-A0A2K3JES2-F1
#
_cell.length_a   1.000
_cell.length_b   1.000
_cell.length_c   1.000
_cell.angle_alpha   90.00
_cell.angle_beta   90.00
_cell.angle_gamma   90.00
#
_symmetry.space_group_name_H-M   'P 1'
#
loop_
_entity.id
_entity.type
_entity.pdbx_description
1 polymer ?
#
loop_
_entity_poly.entity_id
_entity_poly.type
_entity_poly.pdbx_seq_one_letter_code
_entity_poly.pdbx_strand_id
1 'polypeptide(L)'
;MASIISIVSAITRRHPEDEPVEIVGALAGFGNIFGIIAAVIGVFAGISFVPMSAIPWEVTSDTPFQWTIAGSSLYPTLTAVFMGLLAVGLFLQAIGSKDLRAQLGSIFGSVLYIAFIMAALIAGYVIIGFNSVRYTALAIEFMSIIYLLGAVFVISWQMVSIFYIDSSKSWYGFLAGLTNGMFLPMLALGQALTPILISLAYITLLIGQLASIVFWWSPNSTIREFARSPKRAKFAFGVSGLLTFLIGFAAVFYGPVEYNLTGGVIWRPWSTTASSIAYVTNPSLVYAFIISLMFWILLSPRLGAKELKTSAIGEDIIKGGSKWFAVFLLMVGVIAAGQAGTFAARAIGWGLFMVIPPAGAMLLIGALYAAKTDIITGVPLILAAILIMISPFSLAILVISAWIAVIITQAFLMIESYIRGLTGFSQGALTVLVSLLSSIAIIIIMLGGLGSGPVALWPTNRWFNITLIPGISPALQSSVIIILPILLLVLRNSALAGYSYGRGYTTGGILMGMSILFALLIPMIAGNVTVTHEANTGAALMLALYSISVVLVMTLNLSLANDVEDSGHAFEGTFIKISSIIQVLFAAGVAVMVLIYFSQLPSADDIALVISVFVTFVVGAEILSVIGWLLAGIRLGLLKQGFRFQRIET
;
A
#
# COMPACT_ATOMS: atom_id res chain seq x y z
N MET A 1 34.99 7.94 16.02
CA MET A 1 35.27 8.73 17.24
C MET A 1 34.07 9.57 17.69
N ALA A 2 33.52 10.48 16.88
CA ALA A 2 32.38 11.32 17.27
C ALA A 2 31.13 10.55 17.75
N SER A 3 30.83 9.37 17.17
CA SER A 3 29.72 8.51 17.61
C SER A 3 29.95 7.90 19.00
N ILE A 4 31.17 7.46 19.31
CA ILE A 4 31.55 6.86 20.59
C ILE A 4 31.54 7.94 21.69
N ILE A 5 32.05 9.14 21.40
CA ILE A 5 31.99 10.30 22.30
C ILE A 5 30.53 10.68 22.59
N SER A 6 29.63 10.57 21.60
CA SER A 6 28.19 10.81 21.82
C SER A 6 27.54 9.78 22.75
N ILE A 7 27.93 8.50 22.64
CA ILE A 7 27.43 7.41 23.52
C ILE A 7 27.93 7.62 24.94
N VAL A 8 29.22 7.94 25.11
CA VAL A 8 29.78 8.27 26.41
C VAL A 8 29.07 9.49 26.97
N SER A 9 28.90 10.58 26.21
CA SER A 9 28.19 11.78 26.68
C SER A 9 26.71 11.55 27.02
N ALA A 10 26.02 10.66 26.28
CA ALA A 10 24.63 10.29 26.55
C ALA A 10 24.48 9.44 27.82
N ILE A 11 25.52 8.67 28.17
CA ILE A 11 25.57 7.83 29.37
C ILE A 11 26.10 8.63 30.58
N THR A 12 27.12 9.48 30.39
CA THR A 12 27.80 10.24 31.46
C THR A 12 27.18 11.62 31.71
N ARG A 13 26.29 12.09 30.82
CA ARG A 13 25.63 13.42 30.88
C ARG A 13 26.59 14.61 30.92
N ARG A 14 27.83 14.44 30.43
CA ARG A 14 28.85 15.50 30.41
C ARG A 14 29.39 15.72 29.00
N HIS A 15 29.47 16.98 28.59
CA HIS A 15 30.25 17.39 27.42
C HIS A 15 31.75 17.20 27.72
N PRO A 16 32.64 17.05 26.72
CA PRO A 16 34.09 17.11 26.93
C PRO A 16 34.57 18.42 27.60
N GLU A 17 33.71 19.44 27.70
CA GLU A 17 33.96 20.74 28.33
C GLU A 17 33.22 20.93 29.68
N ASP A 18 32.77 19.84 30.33
CA ASP A 18 32.11 19.83 31.66
C ASP A 18 30.78 20.62 31.78
N GLU A 19 30.22 21.15 30.70
CA GLU A 19 28.86 21.71 30.68
C GLU A 19 27.76 20.61 30.69
N PRO A 20 26.63 20.82 31.40
CA PRO A 20 25.52 19.88 31.40
C PRO A 20 24.86 19.85 30.02
N VAL A 21 24.86 18.68 29.38
CA VAL A 21 24.26 18.50 28.06
C VAL A 21 22.74 18.63 28.16
N GLU A 22 22.15 19.55 27.39
CA GLU A 22 20.70 19.63 27.25
C GLU A 22 20.21 18.39 26.46
N ILE A 23 19.60 17.46 27.18
CA ILE A 23 19.12 16.18 26.65
C ILE A 23 17.66 16.28 26.22
N VAL A 24 17.27 15.42 25.26
CA VAL A 24 15.92 15.43 24.66
C VAL A 24 14.80 15.15 25.67
N GLY A 25 15.01 14.24 26.63
CA GLY A 25 14.05 14.00 27.71
C GLY A 25 14.45 12.89 28.67
N ALA A 26 14.91 13.24 29.88
CA ALA A 26 15.33 12.26 30.89
C ALA A 26 14.21 11.28 31.29
N LEU A 27 13.02 11.82 31.58
CA LEU A 27 11.84 11.06 32.01
C LEU A 27 11.35 10.09 30.92
N ALA A 28 11.42 10.51 29.66
CA ALA A 28 11.02 9.67 28.53
C ALA A 28 11.97 8.46 28.35
N GLY A 29 13.27 8.66 28.57
CA GLY A 29 14.22 7.54 28.58
C GLY A 29 13.97 6.54 29.70
N PHE A 30 13.57 6.98 30.90
CA PHE A 30 13.14 6.07 31.98
C PHE A 30 11.92 5.23 31.58
N GLY A 31 10.98 5.80 30.83
CA GLY A 31 9.82 5.07 30.32
C GLY A 31 10.18 3.83 29.49
N ASN A 32 11.26 3.89 28.70
CA ASN A 32 11.70 2.74 27.91
C ASN A 32 12.28 1.59 28.73
N ILE A 33 12.67 1.80 30.00
CA ILE A 33 13.10 0.70 30.88
C ILE A 33 11.94 -0.29 31.09
N PHE A 34 10.71 0.21 31.24
CA PHE A 34 9.53 -0.64 31.30
C PHE A 34 9.30 -1.41 29.99
N GLY A 35 9.57 -0.78 28.84
CA GLY A 35 9.56 -1.43 27.55
C GLY A 35 10.62 -2.53 27.41
N ILE A 36 11.82 -2.33 27.96
CA ILE A 36 12.89 -3.34 28.02
C ILE A 36 12.43 -4.54 28.86
N ILE A 37 11.89 -4.30 30.05
CA ILE A 37 11.39 -5.37 30.93
C ILE A 37 10.28 -6.15 30.20
N ALA A 38 9.33 -5.45 29.57
CA ALA A 38 8.27 -6.07 28.79
C ALA A 38 8.82 -6.92 27.63
N ALA A 39 9.82 -6.42 26.91
CA ALA A 39 10.48 -7.15 25.83
C ALA A 39 11.17 -8.42 26.34
N VAL A 40 11.90 -8.33 27.46
CA VAL A 40 12.57 -9.49 28.09
C VAL A 40 11.56 -10.56 28.50
N ILE A 41 10.43 -10.15 29.12
CA ILE A 41 9.34 -11.08 29.45
C ILE A 41 8.82 -11.77 28.17
N GLY A 42 8.62 -11.01 27.09
CA GLY A 42 8.22 -11.54 25.79
C GLY A 42 9.20 -12.55 25.19
N VAL A 43 10.51 -12.27 25.24
CA VAL A 43 11.55 -13.17 24.73
C VAL A 43 11.50 -14.52 25.43
N PHE A 44 11.42 -14.52 26.77
CA PHE A 44 11.43 -15.75 27.56
C PHE A 44 10.11 -16.53 27.50
N ALA A 45 8.98 -15.83 27.35
CA ALA A 45 7.70 -16.50 27.24
C ALA A 45 7.47 -17.14 25.86
N GLY A 46 7.94 -16.51 24.78
CA GLY A 46 7.80 -17.03 23.42
C GLY A 46 6.36 -17.06 22.89
N ILE A 47 5.45 -16.25 23.46
CA ILE A 47 4.04 -16.16 23.07
C ILE A 47 3.69 -14.70 22.77
N SER A 48 2.78 -14.47 21.81
CA SER A 48 2.33 -13.11 21.45
C SER A 48 1.42 -12.51 22.51
N PHE A 49 1.93 -11.54 23.28
CA PHE A 49 1.21 -10.78 24.29
C PHE A 49 0.53 -9.52 23.79
N VAL A 50 0.74 -9.14 22.53
CA VAL A 50 -0.05 -8.05 21.94
C VAL A 50 -1.25 -8.70 21.26
N PRO A 51 -2.49 -8.36 21.65
CA PRO A 51 -3.67 -8.92 21.03
C PRO A 51 -3.74 -8.53 19.56
N MET A 52 -3.29 -9.45 18.71
CA MET A 52 -3.36 -9.36 17.26
C MET A 52 -3.76 -10.74 16.74
N SER A 53 -4.54 -10.74 15.67
CA SER A 53 -5.28 -11.84 15.05
C SER A 53 -4.76 -13.27 15.25
N ALA A 54 -5.66 -14.26 15.10
CA ALA A 54 -5.33 -15.67 14.86
C ALA A 54 -4.71 -16.42 16.05
N ILE A 55 -4.86 -15.92 17.27
CA ILE A 55 -4.56 -16.68 18.48
C ILE A 55 -5.73 -17.64 18.76
N PRO A 56 -5.50 -18.97 18.76
CA PRO A 56 -6.55 -19.93 19.04
C PRO A 56 -6.97 -19.88 20.52
N TRP A 57 -8.22 -20.25 20.77
CA TRP A 57 -8.78 -20.43 22.10
C TRP A 57 -9.53 -21.76 22.16
N GLU A 58 -9.59 -22.37 23.34
CA GLU A 58 -10.20 -23.68 23.55
C GLU A 58 -10.95 -23.71 24.88
N VAL A 59 -12.04 -24.48 24.95
CA VAL A 59 -12.75 -24.77 26.20
C VAL A 59 -12.15 -26.04 26.79
N THR A 60 -11.61 -25.96 28.00
CA THR A 60 -10.93 -27.06 28.68
C THR A 60 -11.83 -27.83 29.64
N SER A 61 -12.87 -27.18 30.18
CA SER A 61 -13.89 -27.82 31.00
C SER A 61 -15.23 -27.11 30.84
N ASP A 62 -16.32 -27.86 30.74
CA ASP A 62 -17.67 -27.29 30.67
C ASP A 62 -18.27 -27.06 32.07
N THR A 63 -17.83 -27.82 33.08
CA THR A 63 -18.36 -27.76 34.46
C THR A 63 -17.27 -28.08 35.49
N PRO A 64 -16.72 -27.08 36.21
CA PRO A 64 -16.94 -25.63 36.03
C PRO A 64 -16.40 -25.14 34.69
N PHE A 65 -17.06 -24.15 34.07
CA PHE A 65 -16.63 -23.60 32.79
C PHE A 65 -15.19 -23.04 32.89
N GLN A 66 -14.28 -23.58 32.08
CA GLN A 66 -12.89 -23.15 31.95
C GLN A 66 -12.50 -23.13 30.49
N TRP A 67 -11.75 -22.10 30.11
CA TRP A 67 -11.25 -21.92 28.75
C TRP A 67 -9.86 -21.29 28.79
N THR A 68 -9.09 -21.50 27.74
CA THR A 68 -7.72 -20.99 27.61
C THR A 68 -7.55 -20.27 26.28
N ILE A 69 -6.61 -19.33 26.25
CA ILE A 69 -6.17 -18.62 25.03
C ILE A 69 -4.69 -18.95 24.84
N ALA A 70 -4.28 -19.22 23.60
CA ALA A 70 -2.92 -19.66 23.28
C ALA A 70 -2.47 -20.90 24.08
N GLY A 71 -3.41 -21.75 24.50
CA GLY A 71 -3.14 -22.96 25.30
C GLY A 71 -2.73 -22.71 26.75
N SER A 72 -2.95 -21.52 27.32
CA SER A 72 -2.60 -21.22 28.71
C SER A 72 -3.65 -20.37 29.43
N SER A 73 -3.98 -20.74 30.67
CA SER A 73 -4.84 -19.94 31.56
C SER A 73 -4.13 -18.69 32.11
N LEU A 74 -2.80 -18.64 32.05
CA LEU A 74 -1.99 -17.48 32.47
C LEU A 74 -1.82 -16.44 31.36
N TYR A 75 -2.18 -16.77 30.12
CA TYR A 75 -2.04 -15.88 28.97
C TYR A 75 -2.68 -14.49 29.18
N PRO A 76 -3.91 -14.37 29.72
CA PRO A 76 -4.52 -13.06 29.96
C PRO A 76 -3.74 -12.22 30.98
N THR A 77 -3.29 -12.85 32.08
CA THR A 77 -2.50 -12.16 33.10
C THR A 77 -1.17 -11.66 32.54
N LEU A 78 -0.44 -12.49 31.79
CA LEU A 78 0.83 -12.11 31.17
C LEU A 78 0.65 -11.01 30.11
N THR A 79 -0.42 -11.10 29.33
CA THR A 79 -0.81 -10.06 28.36
C THR A 79 -1.09 -8.74 29.07
N ALA A 80 -1.82 -8.75 30.18
CA ALA A 80 -2.12 -7.55 30.94
C ALA A 80 -0.88 -6.93 31.60
N VAL A 81 0.03 -7.76 32.13
CA VAL A 81 1.32 -7.29 32.67
C VAL A 81 2.15 -6.66 31.55
N PHE A 82 2.28 -7.33 30.40
CA PHE A 82 3.02 -6.82 29.26
C PHE A 82 2.46 -5.47 28.76
N MET A 83 1.16 -5.40 28.51
CA MET A 83 0.51 -4.17 28.03
C MET A 83 0.51 -3.07 29.10
N GLY A 84 0.42 -3.42 30.38
CA GLY A 84 0.53 -2.48 31.50
C GLY A 84 1.93 -1.87 31.60
N LEU A 85 2.99 -2.67 31.46
CA LEU A 85 4.37 -2.16 31.42
C LEU A 85 4.58 -1.22 30.24
N LEU A 86 4.09 -1.57 29.05
CA LEU A 86 4.13 -0.67 27.89
C LEU A 86 3.34 0.61 28.14
N ALA A 87 2.17 0.54 28.78
CA ALA A 87 1.36 1.71 29.12
C ALA A 87 2.13 2.67 30.04
N VAL A 88 2.70 2.17 31.13
CA VAL A 88 3.54 2.98 32.05
C VAL A 88 4.72 3.60 31.29
N GLY A 89 5.40 2.83 30.45
CA GLY A 89 6.51 3.31 29.64
C GLY A 89 6.11 4.44 28.67
N LEU A 90 5.01 4.26 27.95
CA LEU A 90 4.47 5.25 27.01
C LEU A 90 3.94 6.50 27.71
N PHE A 91 3.36 6.37 28.91
CA PHE A 91 2.92 7.52 29.72
C PHE A 91 4.10 8.41 30.12
N LEU A 92 5.18 7.81 30.62
CA LEU A 92 6.40 8.53 30.99
C LEU A 92 7.05 9.20 29.76
N GLN A 93 7.05 8.52 28.60
CA GLN A 93 7.48 9.11 27.33
C GLN A 93 6.58 10.26 26.88
N ALA A 94 5.26 10.14 27.04
CA ALA A 94 4.31 11.18 26.68
C ALA A 94 4.55 12.44 27.51
N ILE A 95 4.72 12.33 28.82
CA ILE A 95 5.04 13.46 29.70
C ILE A 95 6.42 14.03 29.36
N GLY A 96 7.44 13.17 29.25
CA GLY A 96 8.83 13.58 29.00
C GLY A 96 9.07 14.18 27.61
N SER A 97 8.17 13.98 26.65
CA SER A 97 8.26 14.54 25.29
C SER A 97 7.74 15.97 25.16
N LYS A 98 7.26 16.61 26.24
CA LYS A 98 6.62 17.94 26.18
C LYS A 98 7.51 18.99 25.50
N ASP A 99 8.79 19.02 25.84
CA ASP A 99 9.72 20.03 25.32
C ASP A 99 10.07 19.76 23.85
N LEU A 100 10.31 18.49 23.50
CA LEU A 100 10.50 18.07 22.10
C LEU A 100 9.27 18.39 21.23
N ARG A 101 8.06 18.25 21.77
CA ARG A 101 6.81 18.59 21.07
C ARG A 101 6.70 20.09 20.82
N ALA A 102 7.04 20.91 21.81
CA ALA A 102 7.08 22.36 21.67
C ALA A 102 8.11 22.78 20.61
N GLN A 103 9.30 22.18 20.63
CA GLN A 103 10.36 22.43 19.65
C GLN A 103 9.99 22.00 18.24
N LEU A 104 9.28 20.89 18.05
CA LEU A 104 8.87 20.41 16.72
C LEU A 104 7.60 21.09 16.20
N GLY A 105 6.92 21.92 17.02
CA GLY A 105 5.71 22.64 16.65
C GLY A 105 4.57 21.74 16.15
N SER A 106 4.56 20.46 16.56
CA SER A 106 3.72 19.44 15.95
C SER A 106 2.91 18.67 16.98
N ILE A 107 1.61 18.51 16.71
CA ILE A 107 0.67 17.67 17.46
C ILE A 107 1.09 16.19 17.41
N PHE A 108 2.00 15.78 16.52
CA PHE A 108 2.38 14.39 16.28
C PHE A 108 2.88 13.64 17.53
N GLY A 109 3.50 14.33 18.50
CA GLY A 109 3.91 13.68 19.76
C GLY A 109 2.74 13.33 20.70
N SER A 110 1.51 13.84 20.46
CA SER A 110 0.31 13.44 21.20
C SER A 110 -0.07 11.97 20.98
N VAL A 111 0.43 11.35 19.91
CA VAL A 111 0.23 9.92 19.62
C VAL A 111 0.73 9.03 20.76
N LEU A 112 1.77 9.45 21.50
CA LEU A 112 2.24 8.72 22.69
C LEU A 112 1.14 8.56 23.75
N TYR A 113 0.28 9.58 23.94
CA TYR A 113 -0.86 9.47 24.84
C TYR A 113 -1.91 8.51 24.32
N ILE A 114 -2.18 8.51 23.01
CA ILE A 114 -3.14 7.57 22.40
C ILE A 114 -2.65 6.13 22.61
N ALA A 115 -1.38 5.86 22.30
CA ALA A 115 -0.79 4.54 22.49
C ALA A 115 -0.81 4.09 23.96
N PHE A 116 -0.51 5.01 24.90
CA PHE A 116 -0.66 4.77 26.34
C PHE A 116 -2.08 4.38 26.72
N ILE A 117 -3.08 5.19 26.33
CA ILE A 117 -4.50 4.95 26.69
C ILE A 117 -4.93 3.59 26.16
N MET A 118 -4.60 3.26 24.91
CA MET A 118 -4.96 1.98 24.32
C MET A 118 -4.28 0.80 25.02
N ALA A 119 -2.99 0.92 25.36
CA ALA A 119 -2.28 -0.12 26.11
C ALA A 119 -2.88 -0.35 27.51
N ALA A 120 -3.24 0.73 28.21
CA ALA A 120 -3.89 0.67 29.51
C ALA A 120 -5.30 0.05 29.43
N LEU A 121 -6.09 0.43 28.42
CA LEU A 121 -7.41 -0.15 28.17
C LEU A 121 -7.33 -1.64 27.88
N ILE A 122 -6.37 -2.08 27.06
CA ILE A 122 -6.15 -3.50 26.80
C ILE A 122 -5.79 -4.24 28.10
N ALA A 123 -4.83 -3.72 28.87
CA ALA A 123 -4.42 -4.34 30.13
C ALA A 123 -5.59 -4.53 31.11
N GLY A 124 -6.42 -3.49 31.29
CA GLY A 124 -7.61 -3.57 32.14
C GLY A 124 -8.69 -4.50 31.59
N TYR A 125 -8.99 -4.39 30.29
CA TYR A 125 -10.03 -5.19 29.64
C TYR A 125 -9.69 -6.68 29.60
N VAL A 126 -8.41 -7.06 29.40
CA VAL A 126 -8.00 -8.46 29.40
C VAL A 126 -8.30 -9.12 30.75
N ILE A 127 -7.97 -8.46 31.87
CA ILE A 127 -8.18 -9.03 33.22
C ILE A 127 -9.67 -9.11 33.55
N ILE A 128 -10.40 -8.01 33.37
CA ILE A 128 -11.82 -7.92 33.76
C ILE A 128 -12.67 -8.77 32.81
N GLY A 129 -12.43 -8.60 31.50
CA GLY A 129 -13.17 -9.27 30.43
C GLY A 129 -12.98 -10.78 30.47
N PHE A 130 -11.76 -11.30 30.60
CA PHE A 130 -11.52 -12.74 30.61
C PHE A 130 -12.26 -13.44 31.76
N ASN A 131 -12.20 -12.86 32.96
CA ASN A 131 -12.89 -13.38 34.15
C ASN A 131 -14.43 -13.33 34.04
N SER A 132 -14.96 -12.50 33.15
CA SER A 132 -16.40 -12.37 32.93
C SER A 132 -16.98 -13.41 31.97
N VAL A 133 -16.14 -14.10 31.18
CA VAL A 133 -16.57 -15.12 30.22
C VAL A 133 -16.90 -16.42 30.96
N ARG A 134 -18.21 -16.67 31.15
CA ARG A 134 -18.73 -17.89 31.81
C ARG A 134 -19.31 -18.94 30.85
N TYR A 135 -19.41 -18.61 29.56
CA TYR A 135 -20.00 -19.46 28.53
C TYR A 135 -19.28 -19.27 27.19
N THR A 136 -19.21 -20.32 26.37
CA THR A 136 -18.56 -20.32 25.06
C THR A 136 -19.05 -19.20 24.12
N ALA A 137 -20.33 -18.85 24.19
CA ALA A 137 -20.90 -17.78 23.37
C ALA A 137 -20.28 -16.40 23.62
N LEU A 138 -19.78 -16.14 24.84
CA LEU A 138 -19.17 -14.87 25.23
C LEU A 138 -17.69 -14.77 24.82
N ALA A 139 -17.04 -15.90 24.51
CA ALA A 139 -15.63 -15.91 24.11
C ALA A 139 -15.42 -15.12 22.80
N ILE A 140 -16.33 -15.26 21.84
CA ILE A 140 -16.24 -14.56 20.54
C ILE A 140 -16.33 -13.04 20.72
N GLU A 141 -17.24 -12.57 21.58
CA GLU A 141 -17.40 -11.14 21.87
C GLU A 141 -16.16 -10.58 22.57
N PHE A 142 -15.61 -11.31 23.55
CA PHE A 142 -14.36 -10.96 24.19
C PHE A 142 -13.21 -10.83 23.17
N MET A 143 -13.05 -11.83 22.29
CA MET A 143 -12.00 -11.85 21.26
C MET A 143 -12.17 -10.74 20.21
N SER A 144 -13.41 -10.42 19.83
CA SER A 144 -13.68 -9.31 18.91
C SER A 144 -13.30 -7.95 19.50
N ILE A 145 -13.66 -7.70 20.76
CA ILE A 145 -13.34 -6.44 21.45
C ILE A 145 -11.83 -6.31 21.68
N ILE A 146 -11.17 -7.35 22.17
CA ILE A 146 -9.73 -7.29 22.47
C ILE A 146 -8.89 -7.09 21.20
N TYR A 147 -9.25 -7.73 20.07
CA TYR A 147 -8.57 -7.50 18.79
C TYR A 147 -8.87 -6.14 18.18
N LEU A 148 -10.05 -5.56 18.43
CA LEU A 148 -10.34 -4.18 18.03
C LEU A 148 -9.46 -3.19 18.80
N LEU A 149 -9.38 -3.34 20.13
CA LEU A 149 -8.50 -2.51 20.95
C LEU A 149 -7.03 -2.68 20.54
N GLY A 150 -6.62 -3.94 20.29
CA GLY A 150 -5.29 -4.28 19.78
C GLY A 150 -4.96 -3.61 18.45
N ALA A 151 -5.88 -3.63 17.47
CA ALA A 151 -5.71 -2.97 16.18
C ALA A 151 -5.47 -1.47 16.33
N VAL A 152 -6.23 -0.78 17.18
CA VAL A 152 -6.04 0.66 17.43
C VAL A 152 -4.71 0.94 18.14
N PHE A 153 -4.31 0.10 19.10
CA PHE A 153 -2.98 0.17 19.71
C PHE A 153 -1.87 0.03 18.66
N VAL A 154 -1.96 -0.98 17.79
CA VAL A 154 -0.99 -1.21 16.71
C VAL A 154 -0.86 -0.01 15.78
N ILE A 155 -1.98 0.60 15.38
CA ILE A 155 -1.97 1.81 14.55
C ILE A 155 -1.24 2.95 15.26
N SER A 156 -1.54 3.19 16.54
CA SER A 156 -0.87 4.21 17.33
C SER A 156 0.63 3.92 17.52
N TRP A 157 1.02 2.65 17.69
CA TRP A 157 2.40 2.22 17.84
C TRP A 157 3.24 2.48 16.59
N GLN A 158 2.68 2.25 15.40
CA GLN A 158 3.38 2.58 14.15
C GLN A 158 3.65 4.08 14.03
N MET A 159 2.70 4.91 14.45
CA MET A 159 2.86 6.37 14.48
C MET A 159 3.94 6.81 15.50
N VAL A 160 3.97 6.20 16.69
CA VAL A 160 5.06 6.41 17.68
C VAL A 160 6.42 6.01 17.10
N SER A 161 6.49 4.88 16.39
CA SER A 161 7.74 4.39 15.80
C SER A 161 8.30 5.38 14.76
N ILE A 162 7.42 6.04 14.01
CA ILE A 162 7.81 7.05 13.01
C ILE A 162 8.23 8.36 13.66
N PHE A 163 7.65 8.72 14.80
CA PHE A 163 8.07 9.89 15.55
C PHE A 163 9.58 9.85 15.84
N TYR A 164 10.14 8.69 16.18
CA TYR A 164 11.58 8.53 16.41
C TYR A 164 12.45 8.78 15.17
N ILE A 165 12.05 8.27 14.00
CA ILE A 165 12.81 8.47 12.76
C ILE A 165 12.67 9.90 12.26
N ASP A 166 11.47 10.45 12.32
CA ASP A 166 11.16 11.77 11.76
C ASP A 166 11.73 12.89 12.64
N SER A 167 11.80 12.70 13.96
CA SER A 167 12.37 13.70 14.88
C SER A 167 13.90 13.69 14.94
N SER A 168 14.57 12.61 14.50
CA SER A 168 16.00 12.44 14.72
C SER A 168 16.84 12.61 13.46
N LYS A 169 17.96 13.35 13.59
CA LYS A 169 19.06 13.30 12.63
C LYS A 169 19.96 12.08 12.87
N SER A 170 19.90 11.39 14.01
CA SER A 170 20.86 10.37 14.46
C SER A 170 20.57 8.95 13.93
N TRP A 171 21.56 8.04 14.00
CA TRP A 171 21.32 6.61 13.75
C TRP A 171 20.52 5.94 14.88
N TYR A 172 20.47 6.56 16.07
CA TYR A 172 19.71 6.03 17.20
C TYR A 172 18.21 6.20 16.99
N GLY A 173 17.75 7.36 16.51
CA GLY A 173 16.35 7.54 16.13
C GLY A 173 15.91 6.66 14.95
N PHE A 174 16.83 6.44 13.99
CA PHE A 174 16.64 5.44 12.93
C PHE A 174 16.42 4.04 13.49
N LEU A 175 17.34 3.55 14.32
CA LEU A 175 17.27 2.20 14.88
C LEU A 175 16.04 2.04 15.78
N ALA A 176 15.79 3.03 16.66
CA ALA A 176 14.65 3.08 17.56
C ALA A 176 13.34 2.94 16.79
N GLY A 177 13.11 3.77 15.78
CA GLY A 177 11.86 3.72 15.04
C GLY A 177 11.73 2.52 14.10
N LEU A 178 12.81 2.10 13.43
CA LEU A 178 12.74 0.97 12.50
C LEU A 178 12.46 -0.34 13.25
N THR A 179 13.17 -0.60 14.35
CA THR A 179 12.99 -1.85 15.11
C THR A 179 11.69 -1.85 15.90
N ASN A 180 11.28 -0.74 16.51
CA ASN A 180 9.94 -0.65 17.11
C ASN A 180 8.83 -0.80 16.05
N GLY A 181 8.99 -0.22 14.86
CA GLY A 181 8.03 -0.36 13.76
C GLY A 181 7.90 -1.81 13.26
N MET A 182 9.03 -2.52 13.15
CA MET A 182 9.09 -3.92 12.66
C MET A 182 8.72 -4.97 13.72
N PHE A 183 8.69 -4.62 15.00
CA PHE A 183 8.26 -5.54 16.09
C PHE A 183 6.88 -6.16 15.81
N LEU A 184 5.86 -5.36 15.54
CA LEU A 184 4.48 -5.85 15.37
C LEU A 184 4.30 -6.70 14.10
N PRO A 185 4.82 -6.30 12.92
CA PRO A 185 4.83 -7.18 11.75
C PRO A 185 5.52 -8.53 12.00
N MET A 186 6.68 -8.54 12.66
CA MET A 186 7.39 -9.79 12.98
C MET A 186 6.60 -10.66 13.96
N LEU A 187 5.95 -10.03 14.95
CA LEU A 187 5.13 -10.74 15.93
C LEU A 187 3.92 -11.43 15.27
N ALA A 188 3.26 -10.75 14.33
CA ALA A 188 2.15 -11.30 13.54
C ALA A 188 2.58 -12.45 12.61
N LEU A 189 3.76 -12.36 11.98
CA LEU A 189 4.35 -13.47 11.23
C LEU A 189 4.62 -14.69 12.13
N GLY A 190 5.13 -14.45 13.34
CA GLY A 190 5.43 -15.53 14.29
C GLY A 190 4.20 -16.31 14.74
N GLN A 191 3.04 -15.67 14.83
CA GLN A 191 1.77 -16.35 15.13
C GLN A 191 1.35 -17.35 14.03
N ALA A 192 1.68 -17.11 12.77
CA ALA A 192 1.29 -17.98 11.66
C ALA A 192 2.36 -18.98 11.23
N LEU A 193 3.64 -18.59 11.27
CA LEU A 193 4.73 -19.38 10.67
C LEU A 193 5.51 -20.20 11.70
N THR A 194 6.04 -19.55 12.75
CA THR A 194 6.86 -20.25 13.76
C THR A 194 7.00 -19.44 15.05
N PRO A 195 6.94 -20.07 16.24
CA PRO A 195 7.19 -19.41 17.52
C PRO A 195 8.57 -18.75 17.63
N ILE A 196 9.58 -19.21 16.88
CA ILE A 196 10.92 -18.60 16.90
C ILE A 196 10.86 -17.14 16.45
N LEU A 197 9.99 -16.81 15.48
CA LEU A 197 9.80 -15.44 15.02
C LEU A 197 9.14 -14.56 16.08
N ILE A 198 8.38 -15.13 17.02
CA ILE A 198 7.81 -14.40 18.16
C ILE A 198 8.95 -13.95 19.10
N SER A 199 9.85 -14.86 19.47
CA SER A 199 11.02 -14.50 20.28
C SER A 199 11.92 -13.49 19.56
N LEU A 200 12.12 -13.64 18.25
CA LEU A 200 12.86 -12.66 17.44
C LEU A 200 12.16 -11.30 17.40
N ALA A 201 10.82 -11.25 17.32
CA ALA A 201 10.08 -10.00 17.39
C ALA A 201 10.34 -9.29 18.73
N TYR A 202 10.34 -10.02 19.85
CA TYR A 202 10.65 -9.44 21.16
C TYR A 202 12.12 -9.01 21.30
N ILE A 203 13.06 -9.70 20.65
CA ILE A 203 14.45 -9.22 20.54
C ILE A 203 14.50 -7.92 19.73
N THR A 204 13.75 -7.82 18.64
CA THR A 204 13.62 -6.59 17.85
C THR A 204 13.03 -5.45 18.69
N LEU A 205 12.00 -5.73 19.50
CA LEU A 205 11.46 -4.76 20.46
C LEU A 205 12.52 -4.34 21.48
N LEU A 206 13.27 -5.29 22.06
CA LEU A 206 14.33 -5.00 23.03
C LEU A 206 15.38 -4.05 22.45
N ILE A 207 15.86 -4.32 21.23
CA ILE A 207 16.79 -3.43 20.52
C ILE A 207 16.16 -2.05 20.30
N GLY A 208 14.89 -2.00 19.92
CA GLY A 208 14.16 -0.75 19.73
C GLY A 208 14.02 0.07 21.00
N GLN A 209 13.71 -0.57 22.13
CA GLN A 209 13.59 0.11 23.42
C GLN A 209 14.97 0.61 23.91
N LEU A 210 16.03 -0.18 23.75
CA LEU A 210 17.41 0.24 24.04
C LEU A 210 17.84 1.44 23.19
N ALA A 211 17.59 1.39 21.87
CA ALA A 211 17.87 2.51 20.97
C ALA A 211 17.03 3.74 21.31
N SER A 212 15.78 3.55 21.76
CA SER A 212 14.89 4.63 22.19
C SER A 212 15.41 5.30 23.46
N ILE A 213 15.99 4.56 24.41
CA ILE A 213 16.68 5.14 25.58
C ILE A 213 17.80 6.06 25.12
N VAL A 214 18.67 5.57 24.24
CA VAL A 214 19.79 6.34 23.71
C VAL A 214 19.29 7.58 22.96
N PHE A 215 18.18 7.48 22.23
CA PHE A 215 17.54 8.63 21.60
C PHE A 215 17.10 9.69 22.63
N TRP A 216 16.36 9.32 23.68
CA TRP A 216 15.86 10.29 24.65
C TRP A 216 16.96 10.93 25.51
N TRP A 217 18.06 10.22 25.76
CA TRP A 217 19.20 10.74 26.50
C TRP A 217 20.28 11.33 25.59
N SER A 218 20.04 11.41 24.29
CA SER A 218 20.96 12.08 23.37
C SER A 218 20.87 13.60 23.51
N PRO A 219 21.91 14.34 23.08
CA PRO A 219 21.89 15.80 23.06
C PRO A 219 20.81 16.35 22.10
N ASN A 220 20.21 17.49 22.43
CA ASN A 220 19.23 18.19 21.58
C ASN A 220 19.75 18.48 20.16
N SER A 221 21.06 18.62 19.96
CA SER A 221 21.68 18.80 18.63
C SER A 221 21.41 17.63 17.66
N THR A 222 21.02 16.46 18.18
CA THR A 222 20.64 15.29 17.37
C THR A 222 19.21 15.36 16.83
N ILE A 223 18.39 16.29 17.32
CA ILE A 223 17.03 16.53 16.83
C ILE A 223 17.08 17.34 15.55
N ARG A 224 16.15 17.05 14.64
CA ARG A 224 16.06 17.79 13.37
C ARG A 224 15.69 19.25 13.60
N GLU A 225 16.30 20.14 12.83
CA GLU A 225 15.83 21.51 12.64
C GLU A 225 14.77 21.50 11.53
N PHE A 226 13.77 22.37 11.64
CA PHE A 226 12.48 22.29 10.92
C PHE A 226 12.52 21.99 9.41
N ALA A 227 11.43 21.36 8.95
CA ALA A 227 10.97 21.16 7.57
C ALA A 227 11.77 20.20 6.65
N ARG A 228 12.83 19.51 7.11
CA ARG A 228 13.64 18.63 6.24
C ARG A 228 13.76 17.21 6.77
N SER A 229 13.63 16.23 5.86
CA SER A 229 13.97 14.84 6.17
C SER A 229 15.48 14.62 6.12
N PRO A 230 16.09 14.07 7.19
CA PRO A 230 17.50 13.67 7.18
C PRO A 230 17.78 12.61 6.10
N LYS A 231 19.02 12.53 5.62
CA LYS A 231 19.46 11.44 4.72
C LYS A 231 19.14 10.04 5.31
N ARG A 232 19.24 9.90 6.63
CA ARG A 232 18.89 8.68 7.37
C ARG A 232 17.40 8.33 7.29
N ALA A 233 16.50 9.32 7.32
CA ALA A 233 15.06 9.09 7.15
C ALA A 233 14.72 8.62 5.73
N LYS A 234 15.40 9.16 4.71
CA LYS A 234 15.26 8.68 3.32
C LYS A 234 15.75 7.24 3.16
N PHE A 235 16.88 6.89 3.76
CA PHE A 235 17.34 5.50 3.81
C PHE A 235 16.36 4.59 4.56
N ALA A 236 15.81 5.04 5.69
CA ALA A 236 14.79 4.31 6.44
C ALA A 236 13.55 4.01 5.61
N PHE A 237 13.12 4.98 4.80
CA PHE A 237 12.04 4.79 3.84
C PHE A 237 12.36 3.68 2.81
N GLY A 238 13.55 3.68 2.22
CA GLY A 238 13.96 2.62 1.29
C GLY A 238 14.07 1.23 1.95
N VAL A 239 14.69 1.14 3.14
CA VAL A 239 14.83 -0.12 3.89
C VAL A 239 13.47 -0.65 4.33
N SER A 240 12.61 0.19 4.89
CA SER A 240 11.26 -0.21 5.32
C SER A 240 10.37 -0.62 4.15
N GLY A 241 10.52 0.01 2.98
CA GLY A 241 9.86 -0.41 1.74
C GLY A 241 10.26 -1.82 1.35
N LEU A 242 11.56 -2.11 1.29
CA LEU A 242 12.06 -3.47 1.01
C LEU A 242 11.54 -4.49 2.04
N LEU A 243 11.66 -4.19 3.34
CA LEU A 243 11.20 -5.06 4.41
C LEU A 243 9.68 -5.32 4.34
N THR A 244 8.89 -4.31 3.96
CA THR A 244 7.44 -4.44 3.80
C THR A 244 7.07 -5.52 2.79
N PHE A 245 7.69 -5.51 1.62
CA PHE A 245 7.38 -6.49 0.57
C PHE A 245 8.03 -7.86 0.79
N LEU A 246 9.13 -7.92 1.54
CA LEU A 246 9.67 -9.18 2.06
C LEU A 246 8.75 -9.81 3.11
N ILE A 247 8.18 -9.01 4.02
CA ILE A 247 7.17 -9.49 5.00
C ILE A 247 5.90 -9.94 4.28
N GLY A 248 5.42 -9.16 3.31
CA GLY A 248 4.25 -9.50 2.51
C GLY A 248 4.44 -10.73 1.62
N PHE A 249 5.68 -11.16 1.36
CA PHE A 249 5.98 -12.44 0.72
C PHE A 249 5.31 -13.60 1.47
N ALA A 250 5.28 -13.59 2.80
CA ALA A 250 4.59 -14.63 3.55
C ALA A 250 3.09 -14.67 3.23
N ALA A 251 2.42 -13.51 3.16
CA ALA A 251 1.01 -13.42 2.83
C ALA A 251 0.68 -13.81 1.38
N VAL A 252 1.60 -13.57 0.44
CA VAL A 252 1.39 -13.89 -0.98
C VAL A 252 1.65 -15.36 -1.30
N PHE A 253 2.64 -15.99 -0.64
CA PHE A 253 3.09 -17.34 -1.00
C PHE A 253 2.59 -18.44 -0.06
N TYR A 254 2.34 -18.13 1.23
CA TYR A 254 1.92 -19.14 2.21
C TYR A 254 0.40 -19.22 2.35
N GLY A 255 -0.21 -20.23 1.70
CA GLY A 255 -1.66 -20.47 1.71
C GLY A 255 -2.35 -20.20 0.36
N PRO A 256 -2.23 -18.99 -0.25
CA PRO A 256 -2.92 -18.65 -1.49
C PRO A 256 -2.61 -19.51 -2.72
N VAL A 257 -1.43 -20.12 -2.78
CA VAL A 257 -0.93 -20.81 -3.99
C VAL A 257 -1.39 -22.27 -3.97
N GLU A 258 -2.21 -22.67 -4.95
CA GLU A 258 -2.77 -24.01 -5.03
C GLU A 258 -2.71 -24.55 -6.47
N TYR A 259 -2.56 -25.86 -6.62
CA TYR A 259 -2.70 -26.54 -7.90
C TYR A 259 -4.18 -26.81 -8.19
N ASN A 260 -4.68 -26.36 -9.33
CA ASN A 260 -6.07 -26.60 -9.71
C ASN A 260 -6.21 -27.96 -10.41
N LEU A 261 -7.28 -28.71 -10.10
CA LEU A 261 -7.62 -29.99 -10.72
C LEU A 261 -7.79 -29.89 -12.25
N THR A 262 -8.17 -28.73 -12.78
CA THR A 262 -8.27 -28.47 -14.23
C THR A 262 -6.93 -28.08 -14.88
N GLY A 263 -5.81 -28.24 -14.16
CA GLY A 263 -4.44 -28.01 -14.60
C GLY A 263 -3.94 -26.58 -14.36
N GLY A 264 -2.72 -26.44 -13.83
CA GLY A 264 -2.06 -25.15 -13.60
C GLY A 264 -2.08 -24.66 -12.15
N VAL A 265 -1.24 -23.68 -11.84
CA VAL A 265 -1.11 -23.11 -10.48
C VAL A 265 -1.89 -21.80 -10.39
N ILE A 266 -2.83 -21.74 -9.45
CA ILE A 266 -3.66 -20.56 -9.19
C ILE A 266 -3.23 -19.87 -7.90
N TRP A 267 -3.57 -18.60 -7.79
CA TRP A 267 -3.42 -17.80 -6.59
C TRP A 267 -4.80 -17.35 -6.10
N ARG A 268 -5.15 -17.70 -4.87
CA ARG A 268 -6.44 -17.37 -4.25
C ARG A 268 -6.34 -16.06 -3.45
N PRO A 269 -7.27 -15.10 -3.60
CA PRO A 269 -7.30 -13.89 -2.79
C PRO A 269 -7.34 -14.17 -1.30
N TRP A 270 -6.82 -13.23 -0.51
CA TRP A 270 -6.84 -13.31 0.96
C TRP A 270 -8.25 -13.36 1.56
N SER A 271 -9.27 -12.95 0.80
CA SER A 271 -10.68 -13.09 1.19
C SER A 271 -11.20 -14.53 1.10
N THR A 272 -10.44 -15.47 0.54
CA THR A 272 -10.92 -16.83 0.30
C THR A 272 -11.00 -17.63 1.60
N THR A 273 -12.17 -18.18 1.89
CA THR A 273 -12.44 -18.97 3.09
C THR A 273 -12.14 -20.44 2.88
N ALA A 274 -11.42 -21.07 3.81
CA ALA A 274 -11.21 -22.52 3.85
C ALA A 274 -12.39 -23.25 4.53
N SER A 275 -13.07 -22.59 5.47
CA SER A 275 -14.24 -23.10 6.18
C SER A 275 -15.15 -21.94 6.62
N SER A 276 -16.26 -22.24 7.30
CA SER A 276 -17.15 -21.22 7.89
C SER A 276 -16.50 -20.36 8.98
N ILE A 277 -15.29 -20.68 9.43
CA ILE A 277 -14.58 -19.98 10.52
C ILE A 277 -13.11 -19.70 10.22
N ALA A 278 -12.59 -20.13 9.06
CA ALA A 278 -11.17 -20.01 8.73
C ALA A 278 -10.94 -19.55 7.29
N TYR A 279 -9.87 -18.79 7.09
CA TYR A 279 -9.39 -18.34 5.79
C TYR A 279 -8.29 -19.26 5.24
N VAL A 280 -8.18 -19.36 3.92
CA VAL A 280 -7.10 -20.11 3.26
C VAL A 280 -5.74 -19.50 3.59
N THR A 281 -5.65 -18.17 3.58
CA THR A 281 -4.50 -17.42 4.08
C THR A 281 -4.74 -17.04 5.53
N ASN A 282 -3.80 -17.36 6.42
CA ASN A 282 -3.92 -16.95 7.81
C ASN A 282 -3.98 -15.41 7.90
N PRO A 283 -5.03 -14.82 8.53
CA PRO A 283 -5.18 -13.37 8.64
C PRO A 283 -3.97 -12.65 9.26
N SER A 284 -3.19 -13.32 10.13
CA SER A 284 -2.02 -12.69 10.75
C SER A 284 -0.90 -12.40 9.74
N LEU A 285 -0.80 -13.15 8.64
CA LEU A 285 0.16 -12.87 7.56
C LEU A 285 -0.20 -11.58 6.83
N VAL A 286 -1.49 -11.40 6.53
CA VAL A 286 -2.01 -10.19 5.89
C VAL A 286 -1.91 -9.00 6.86
N TYR A 287 -2.21 -9.22 8.14
CA TYR A 287 -2.03 -8.25 9.22
C TYR A 287 -0.59 -7.74 9.28
N ALA A 288 0.41 -8.65 9.26
CA ALA A 288 1.83 -8.30 9.24
C ALA A 288 2.20 -7.41 8.05
N PHE A 289 1.71 -7.77 6.86
CA PHE A 289 1.94 -6.99 5.65
C PHE A 289 1.33 -5.59 5.74
N ILE A 290 0.05 -5.47 6.11
CA ILE A 290 -0.67 -4.19 6.20
C ILE A 290 0.02 -3.23 7.16
N ILE A 291 0.49 -3.73 8.32
CA ILE A 291 1.14 -2.89 9.34
C ILE A 291 2.49 -2.40 8.85
N SER A 292 3.28 -3.27 8.21
CA SER A 292 4.56 -2.89 7.63
C SER A 292 4.38 -1.87 6.50
N LEU A 293 3.35 -2.07 5.67
CA LEU A 293 2.98 -1.14 4.60
C LEU A 293 2.51 0.21 5.16
N MET A 294 1.76 0.23 6.26
CA MET A 294 1.34 1.44 6.94
C MET A 294 2.56 2.20 7.50
N PHE A 295 3.49 1.49 8.14
CA PHE A 295 4.75 2.06 8.62
C PHE A 295 5.54 2.72 7.48
N TRP A 296 5.72 2.00 6.37
CA TRP A 296 6.44 2.51 5.20
C TRP A 296 5.80 3.77 4.60
N ILE A 297 4.48 3.77 4.37
CA ILE A 297 3.77 4.93 3.80
C ILE A 297 3.84 6.14 4.73
N LEU A 298 3.64 5.94 6.03
CA LEU A 298 3.71 7.01 7.02
C LEU A 298 5.12 7.59 7.11
N LEU A 299 6.17 6.77 6.91
CA LEU A 299 7.57 7.17 6.88
C LEU A 299 7.98 7.93 5.60
N SER A 300 7.06 8.12 4.64
CA SER A 300 7.39 8.84 3.40
C SER A 300 8.05 10.20 3.70
N PRO A 301 9.29 10.43 3.21
CA PRO A 301 10.10 11.56 3.64
C PRO A 301 9.64 12.88 3.02
N ARG A 302 9.71 13.94 3.84
CA ARG A 302 9.68 15.36 3.45
C ARG A 302 10.93 15.76 2.67
N LEU A 303 10.85 15.75 1.35
CA LEU A 303 11.79 16.32 0.39
C LEU A 303 11.82 17.85 0.54
N GLY A 304 12.74 18.34 1.37
CA GLY A 304 13.07 19.76 1.41
C GLY A 304 13.67 20.22 0.06
N ALA A 305 13.25 21.40 -0.38
CA ALA A 305 13.50 22.02 -1.69
C ALA A 305 14.97 22.34 -2.08
N LYS A 306 15.99 21.65 -1.54
CA LYS A 306 17.39 22.07 -1.71
C LYS A 306 18.10 21.53 -2.96
N GLU A 307 17.44 20.85 -3.89
CA GLU A 307 18.17 20.19 -4.99
C GLU A 307 17.64 20.44 -6.40
N LEU A 308 16.49 21.10 -6.60
CA LEU A 308 15.82 21.07 -7.90
C LEU A 308 15.25 22.44 -8.26
N LYS A 309 15.57 22.92 -9.49
CA LYS A 309 15.10 24.21 -10.02
C LYS A 309 13.60 24.35 -9.78
N THR A 310 13.23 25.53 -9.30
CA THR A 310 11.92 25.96 -8.81
C THR A 310 10.75 25.80 -9.78
N SER A 311 10.98 25.47 -11.05
CA SER A 311 9.93 25.22 -12.04
C SER A 311 9.61 23.74 -12.28
N ALA A 312 10.40 22.80 -11.75
CA ALA A 312 10.22 21.37 -12.06
C ALA A 312 9.79 20.52 -10.85
N ILE A 313 9.89 21.02 -9.61
CA ILE A 313 9.80 20.17 -8.40
C ILE A 313 8.95 20.79 -7.31
N GLY A 314 7.70 20.34 -7.26
CA GLY A 314 6.80 20.52 -6.14
C GLY A 314 6.61 19.23 -5.36
N GLU A 315 7.25 19.14 -4.19
CA GLU A 315 6.96 18.34 -2.97
C GLU A 315 6.87 16.78 -3.08
N ASP A 316 7.48 16.08 -2.12
CA ASP A 316 7.31 14.69 -1.63
C ASP A 316 6.52 13.71 -2.49
N ILE A 317 7.10 12.59 -2.94
CA ILE A 317 6.39 11.63 -3.81
C ILE A 317 5.03 11.21 -3.26
N ILE A 318 4.99 10.86 -1.97
CA ILE A 318 3.79 10.46 -1.25
C ILE A 318 3.40 11.59 -0.28
N LYS A 319 2.37 12.38 -0.64
CA LYS A 319 1.94 13.56 0.13
C LYS A 319 0.44 13.82 0.06
N GLY A 320 0.00 14.78 0.88
CA GLY A 320 -1.35 15.35 0.82
C GLY A 320 -2.45 14.34 1.19
N GLY A 321 -3.66 14.59 0.67
CA GLY A 321 -4.83 13.75 0.92
C GLY A 321 -4.65 12.29 0.51
N SER A 322 -3.92 12.02 -0.58
CA SER A 322 -3.71 10.65 -1.08
C SER A 322 -2.89 9.78 -0.13
N LYS A 323 -1.87 10.35 0.54
CA LYS A 323 -1.11 9.65 1.59
C LYS A 323 -2.04 9.23 2.73
N TRP A 324 -2.84 10.17 3.24
CA TRP A 324 -3.73 9.90 4.37
C TRP A 324 -4.90 8.99 4.00
N PHE A 325 -5.36 9.04 2.75
CA PHE A 325 -6.34 8.08 2.24
C PHE A 325 -5.75 6.66 2.16
N ALA A 326 -4.52 6.50 1.68
CA ALA A 326 -3.84 5.20 1.71
C ALA A 326 -3.66 4.68 3.14
N VAL A 327 -3.26 5.55 4.08
CA VAL A 327 -3.17 5.21 5.51
C VAL A 327 -4.54 4.83 6.08
N PHE A 328 -5.60 5.56 5.74
CA PHE A 328 -6.97 5.25 6.16
C PHE A 328 -7.41 3.87 5.69
N LEU A 329 -7.17 3.54 4.41
CA LEU A 329 -7.42 2.19 3.89
C LEU A 329 -6.66 1.16 4.74
N LEU A 330 -5.37 1.36 4.98
CA LEU A 330 -4.60 0.43 5.79
C LEU A 330 -5.11 0.30 7.23
N MET A 331 -5.58 1.37 7.86
CA MET A 331 -6.22 1.30 9.18
C MET A 331 -7.46 0.39 9.16
N VAL A 332 -8.31 0.53 8.13
CA VAL A 332 -9.47 -0.36 7.92
C VAL A 332 -9.00 -1.80 7.70
N GLY A 333 -7.92 -2.00 6.93
CA GLY A 333 -7.32 -3.31 6.71
C GLY A 333 -6.76 -3.97 7.98
N VAL A 334 -6.10 -3.21 8.86
CA VAL A 334 -5.61 -3.73 10.16
C VAL A 334 -6.79 -4.20 11.00
N ILE A 335 -7.86 -3.40 11.08
CA ILE A 335 -9.08 -3.78 11.82
C ILE A 335 -9.69 -5.05 11.21
N ALA A 336 -9.82 -5.10 9.88
CA ALA A 336 -10.41 -6.24 9.18
C ALA A 336 -9.60 -7.54 9.38
N ALA A 337 -8.28 -7.50 9.23
CA ALA A 337 -7.42 -8.65 9.46
C ALA A 337 -7.40 -9.07 10.95
N GLY A 338 -7.49 -8.11 11.87
CA GLY A 338 -7.69 -8.36 13.30
C GLY A 338 -8.99 -9.12 13.58
N GLN A 339 -10.11 -8.65 13.04
CA GLN A 339 -11.43 -9.25 13.22
C GLN A 339 -11.58 -10.60 12.50
N ALA A 340 -10.95 -10.75 11.32
CA ALA A 340 -10.90 -12.01 10.58
C ALA A 340 -10.26 -13.15 11.38
N GLY A 341 -9.34 -12.82 12.30
CA GLY A 341 -8.66 -13.78 13.18
C GLY A 341 -9.43 -14.18 14.45
N THR A 342 -10.73 -13.83 14.59
CA THR A 342 -11.57 -14.21 15.75
C THR A 342 -12.12 -15.65 15.68
N PHE A 343 -11.97 -16.32 14.54
CA PHE A 343 -12.52 -17.67 14.28
C PHE A 343 -14.04 -17.77 14.44
N ALA A 344 -14.76 -16.70 14.15
CA ALA A 344 -16.23 -16.65 14.20
C ALA A 344 -16.82 -16.59 12.79
N ALA A 345 -18.01 -17.16 12.57
CA ALA A 345 -18.66 -17.11 11.24
C ALA A 345 -18.95 -15.68 10.75
N ARG A 346 -19.22 -14.75 11.68
CA ARG A 346 -19.37 -13.30 11.36
C ARG A 346 -18.07 -12.68 10.84
N ALA A 347 -16.92 -13.29 11.11
CA ALA A 347 -15.61 -12.82 10.67
C ALA A 347 -15.40 -12.93 9.16
N ILE A 348 -16.21 -13.73 8.45
CA ILE A 348 -16.18 -13.88 6.98
C ILE A 348 -16.52 -12.55 6.28
N GLY A 349 -17.38 -11.73 6.88
CA GLY A 349 -17.76 -10.42 6.31
C GLY A 349 -16.58 -9.44 6.17
N TRP A 350 -15.47 -9.68 6.88
CA TRP A 350 -14.27 -8.85 6.80
C TRP A 350 -13.32 -9.23 5.66
N GLY A 351 -13.57 -10.35 4.97
CA GLY A 351 -12.66 -10.89 3.94
C GLY A 351 -12.36 -9.89 2.81
N LEU A 352 -13.37 -9.15 2.35
CA LEU A 352 -13.18 -8.11 1.32
C LEU A 352 -12.20 -7.02 1.76
N PHE A 353 -12.27 -6.63 3.03
CA PHE A 353 -11.40 -5.63 3.64
C PHE A 353 -10.00 -6.17 4.01
N MET A 354 -9.75 -7.47 3.84
CA MET A 354 -8.38 -8.00 3.87
C MET A 354 -7.68 -7.84 2.52
N VAL A 355 -8.42 -7.70 1.42
CA VAL A 355 -7.87 -7.59 0.05
C VAL A 355 -7.85 -6.14 -0.44
N ILE A 356 -9.00 -5.46 -0.44
CA ILE A 356 -9.14 -4.11 -1.02
C ILE A 356 -8.20 -3.09 -0.36
N PRO A 357 -8.13 -2.98 0.98
CA PRO A 357 -7.35 -1.92 1.59
C PRO A 357 -5.83 -2.01 1.38
N PRO A 358 -5.13 -3.16 1.55
CA PRO A 358 -3.72 -3.26 1.19
C PRO A 358 -3.46 -3.07 -0.30
N ALA A 359 -4.25 -3.69 -1.17
CA ALA A 359 -4.09 -3.55 -2.61
C ALA A 359 -4.36 -2.11 -3.06
N GLY A 360 -5.40 -1.48 -2.53
CA GLY A 360 -5.75 -0.09 -2.80
C GLY A 360 -4.68 0.90 -2.34
N ALA A 361 -4.09 0.67 -1.17
CA ALA A 361 -2.94 1.47 -0.72
C ALA A 361 -1.74 1.29 -1.66
N MET A 362 -1.38 0.06 -2.04
CA MET A 362 -0.32 -0.19 -3.02
C MET A 362 -0.60 0.48 -4.36
N LEU A 363 -1.83 0.42 -4.84
CA LEU A 363 -2.28 1.02 -6.08
C LEU A 363 -2.17 2.55 -6.05
N LEU A 364 -2.64 3.18 -4.96
CA LEU A 364 -2.52 4.62 -4.73
C LEU A 364 -1.06 5.07 -4.71
N ILE A 365 -0.21 4.37 -3.98
CA ILE A 365 1.21 4.70 -3.90
C ILE A 365 1.90 4.48 -5.25
N GLY A 366 1.64 3.36 -5.92
CA GLY A 366 2.17 3.06 -7.24
C GLY A 366 1.78 4.11 -8.28
N ALA A 367 0.53 4.56 -8.25
CA ALA A 367 0.06 5.64 -9.10
C ALA A 367 0.72 6.99 -8.78
N LEU A 368 0.95 7.31 -7.51
CA LEU A 368 1.69 8.51 -7.11
C LEU A 368 3.16 8.50 -7.60
N TYR A 369 3.81 7.34 -7.55
CA TYR A 369 5.15 7.16 -8.11
C TYR A 369 5.16 7.38 -9.63
N ALA A 370 4.25 6.72 -10.35
CA ALA A 370 4.10 6.92 -11.78
C ALA A 370 3.74 8.38 -12.14
N ALA A 371 2.90 9.03 -11.32
CA ALA A 371 2.51 10.43 -11.43
C ALA A 371 3.65 11.42 -11.13
N LYS A 372 4.83 10.94 -10.73
CA LYS A 372 6.05 11.74 -10.62
C LYS A 372 7.17 11.22 -11.49
N THR A 373 6.78 10.52 -12.55
CA THR A 373 7.68 9.93 -13.55
C THR A 373 8.58 8.83 -12.99
N ASP A 374 8.28 8.26 -11.82
CA ASP A 374 8.94 7.07 -11.28
C ASP A 374 8.17 5.81 -11.66
N ILE A 375 8.36 5.42 -12.91
CA ILE A 375 7.70 4.30 -13.54
C ILE A 375 8.28 2.97 -13.04
N ILE A 376 9.58 2.91 -12.76
CA ILE A 376 10.23 1.70 -12.24
C ILE A 376 9.62 1.28 -10.90
N THR A 377 9.34 2.22 -10.00
CA THR A 377 8.68 1.88 -8.73
C THR A 377 7.18 1.74 -8.89
N GLY A 378 6.56 2.64 -9.66
CA GLY A 378 5.10 2.75 -9.75
C GLY A 378 4.43 1.55 -10.42
N VAL A 379 4.95 1.10 -11.57
CA VAL A 379 4.32 0.05 -12.38
C VAL A 379 4.25 -1.30 -11.67
N PRO A 380 5.32 -1.82 -11.04
CA PRO A 380 5.24 -3.06 -10.28
C PRO A 380 4.21 -3.01 -9.15
N LEU A 381 4.09 -1.87 -8.45
CA LEU A 381 3.09 -1.70 -7.39
C LEU A 381 1.66 -1.76 -7.91
N ILE A 382 1.39 -1.09 -9.04
CA ILE A 382 0.07 -1.12 -9.71
C ILE A 382 -0.27 -2.55 -10.17
N LEU A 383 0.69 -3.23 -10.82
CA LEU A 383 0.53 -4.61 -11.29
C LEU A 383 0.23 -5.57 -10.14
N ALA A 384 1.08 -5.56 -9.10
CA ALA A 384 0.91 -6.42 -7.94
C ALA A 384 -0.44 -6.18 -7.26
N ALA A 385 -0.83 -4.91 -7.05
CA ALA A 385 -2.09 -4.54 -6.42
C ALA A 385 -3.32 -5.05 -7.20
N ILE A 386 -3.34 -4.89 -8.52
CA ILE A 386 -4.47 -5.32 -9.34
C ILE A 386 -4.56 -6.84 -9.40
N LEU A 387 -3.42 -7.54 -9.56
CA LEU A 387 -3.39 -8.99 -9.69
C LEU A 387 -3.79 -9.74 -8.41
N ILE A 388 -3.56 -9.16 -7.22
CA ILE A 388 -4.02 -9.72 -5.93
C ILE A 388 -5.50 -9.44 -5.63
N MET A 389 -6.14 -8.50 -6.35
CA MET A 389 -7.57 -8.19 -6.20
C MET A 389 -8.47 -9.10 -7.05
N ILE A 390 -7.91 -9.91 -7.95
CA ILE A 390 -8.67 -10.77 -8.86
C ILE A 390 -9.26 -11.96 -8.07
N SER A 391 -10.59 -11.99 -7.96
CA SER A 391 -11.38 -13.10 -7.40
C SER A 391 -11.97 -13.96 -8.54
N PRO A 392 -12.42 -15.21 -8.32
CA PRO A 392 -12.12 -16.09 -7.17
C PRO A 392 -10.66 -16.55 -7.14
N PHE A 393 -9.91 -16.44 -8.23
CA PHE A 393 -8.49 -16.73 -8.31
C PHE A 393 -7.81 -15.97 -9.45
N SER A 394 -6.50 -15.79 -9.32
CA SER A 394 -5.59 -15.22 -10.33
C SER A 394 -4.60 -16.28 -10.80
N LEU A 395 -3.87 -16.02 -11.89
CA LEU A 395 -2.77 -16.89 -12.31
C LEU A 395 -1.56 -16.64 -11.40
N ALA A 396 -1.11 -17.69 -10.70
CA ALA A 396 -0.04 -17.56 -9.71
C ALA A 396 1.24 -16.97 -10.31
N ILE A 397 1.61 -17.37 -11.54
CA ILE A 397 2.80 -16.86 -12.21
C ILE A 397 2.78 -15.33 -12.40
N LEU A 398 1.61 -14.74 -12.65
CA LEU A 398 1.46 -13.30 -12.83
C LEU A 398 1.57 -12.56 -11.49
N VAL A 399 0.90 -13.07 -10.45
CA VAL A 399 0.99 -12.49 -9.10
C VAL A 399 2.43 -12.56 -8.58
N ILE A 400 3.07 -13.72 -8.70
CA ILE A 400 4.44 -13.99 -8.24
C ILE A 400 5.44 -13.10 -8.97
N SER A 401 5.36 -13.00 -10.30
CA SER A 401 6.28 -12.17 -11.08
C SER A 401 6.13 -10.67 -10.75
N ALA A 402 4.89 -10.18 -10.62
CA ALA A 402 4.63 -8.80 -10.22
C ALA A 402 5.18 -8.52 -8.80
N TRP A 403 4.99 -9.45 -7.85
CA TRP A 403 5.51 -9.29 -6.49
C TRP A 403 7.04 -9.29 -6.43
N ILE A 404 7.69 -10.18 -7.17
CA ILE A 404 9.16 -10.21 -7.27
C ILE A 404 9.68 -8.90 -7.88
N ALA A 405 9.00 -8.37 -8.90
CA ALA A 405 9.35 -7.08 -9.48
C ALA A 405 9.24 -5.94 -8.45
N VAL A 406 8.24 -5.94 -7.57
CA VAL A 406 8.15 -4.97 -6.46
C VAL A 406 9.35 -5.12 -5.51
N ILE A 407 9.71 -6.33 -5.09
CA ILE A 407 10.86 -6.54 -4.18
C ILE A 407 12.16 -6.03 -4.81
N ILE A 408 12.42 -6.38 -6.07
CA ILE A 408 13.62 -5.96 -6.80
C ILE A 408 13.68 -4.43 -6.91
N THR A 409 12.57 -3.79 -7.27
CA THR A 409 12.53 -2.33 -7.42
C THR A 409 12.65 -1.60 -6.10
N GLN A 410 12.08 -2.11 -5.02
CA GLN A 410 12.28 -1.58 -3.66
C GLN A 410 13.73 -1.77 -3.17
N ALA A 411 14.39 -2.88 -3.54
CA ALA A 411 15.82 -3.07 -3.27
C ALA A 411 16.68 -2.02 -4.00
N PHE A 412 16.37 -1.72 -5.27
CA PHE A 412 17.03 -0.64 -5.99
C PHE A 412 16.77 0.73 -5.38
N LEU A 413 15.54 1.02 -4.93
CA LEU A 413 15.22 2.25 -4.21
C LEU A 413 16.00 2.38 -2.90
N MET A 414 16.16 1.30 -2.15
CA MET A 414 16.96 1.29 -0.93
C MET A 414 18.43 1.64 -1.23
N ILE A 415 19.02 1.01 -2.25
CA ILE A 415 20.39 1.29 -2.70
C ILE A 415 20.52 2.75 -3.14
N GLU A 416 19.57 3.26 -3.92
CA GLU A 416 19.57 4.64 -4.40
C GLU A 416 19.42 5.64 -3.25
N SER A 417 18.55 5.34 -2.27
CA SER A 417 18.36 6.14 -1.06
C SER A 417 19.62 6.21 -0.21
N TYR A 418 20.43 5.14 -0.21
CA TYR A 418 21.71 5.10 0.49
C TYR A 418 22.81 5.88 -0.24
N ILE A 419 22.98 5.61 -1.54
CA ILE A 419 24.10 6.17 -2.33
C ILE A 419 23.87 7.65 -2.63
N ARG A 420 22.64 8.01 -3.05
CA ARG A 420 22.33 9.36 -3.57
C ARG A 420 21.33 10.13 -2.73
N GLY A 421 20.63 9.49 -1.80
CA GLY A 421 19.62 10.16 -0.97
C GLY A 421 18.38 10.58 -1.76
N LEU A 422 18.08 9.88 -2.86
CA LEU A 422 16.84 10.04 -3.63
C LEU A 422 15.83 8.97 -3.22
N THR A 423 14.55 9.31 -3.29
CA THR A 423 13.44 8.44 -2.85
C THR A 423 12.58 7.95 -4.01
N GLY A 424 13.08 8.12 -5.25
CA GLY A 424 12.44 7.71 -6.50
C GLY A 424 13.33 7.97 -7.71
N PHE A 425 12.98 7.35 -8.84
CA PHE A 425 13.68 7.47 -10.12
C PHE A 425 12.95 8.44 -11.06
N SER A 426 13.49 9.61 -11.38
CA SER A 426 12.85 10.52 -12.35
C SER A 426 13.07 10.05 -13.80
N GLN A 427 12.03 9.62 -14.50
CA GLN A 427 12.11 8.97 -15.82
C GLN A 427 11.03 9.43 -16.80
N GLY A 428 11.21 10.63 -17.37
CA GLY A 428 10.30 11.20 -18.37
C GLY A 428 10.10 10.30 -19.60
N ALA A 429 11.18 9.79 -20.20
CA ALA A 429 11.09 8.90 -21.37
C ALA A 429 10.35 7.58 -21.08
N LEU A 430 10.58 6.96 -19.92
CA LEU A 430 9.91 5.70 -19.57
C LEU A 430 8.41 5.91 -19.34
N THR A 431 8.03 7.09 -18.82
CA THR A 431 6.63 7.50 -18.67
C THR A 431 5.91 7.54 -20.03
N VAL A 432 6.55 8.13 -21.03
CA VAL A 432 6.01 8.16 -22.40
C VAL A 432 5.94 6.75 -22.98
N LEU A 433 7.00 5.93 -22.86
CA LEU A 433 7.00 4.56 -23.38
C LEU A 433 5.92 3.69 -22.75
N VAL A 434 5.74 3.74 -21.43
CA VAL A 434 4.68 2.95 -20.75
C VAL A 434 3.29 3.41 -21.17
N SER A 435 3.06 4.72 -21.36
CA SER A 435 1.78 5.21 -21.87
C SER A 435 1.48 4.71 -23.29
N LEU A 436 2.48 4.72 -24.18
CA LEU A 436 2.35 4.23 -25.56
C LEU A 436 2.14 2.72 -25.61
N LEU A 437 2.95 1.95 -24.89
CA LEU A 437 2.84 0.48 -24.83
C LEU A 437 1.50 0.03 -24.24
N SER A 438 1.02 0.72 -23.20
CA SER A 438 -0.30 0.42 -22.61
C SER A 438 -1.43 0.71 -23.61
N SER A 439 -1.33 1.81 -24.35
CA SER A 439 -2.31 2.18 -25.40
C SER A 439 -2.30 1.18 -26.56
N ILE A 440 -1.12 0.75 -27.02
CA ILE A 440 -0.97 -0.30 -28.05
C ILE A 440 -1.54 -1.62 -27.55
N ALA A 441 -1.29 -2.01 -26.30
CA ALA A 441 -1.84 -3.22 -25.73
C ALA A 441 -3.38 -3.18 -25.65
N ILE A 442 -3.97 -2.04 -25.30
CA ILE A 442 -5.43 -1.84 -25.35
C ILE A 442 -5.94 -2.04 -26.78
N ILE A 443 -5.29 -1.44 -27.79
CA ILE A 443 -5.66 -1.62 -29.20
C ILE A 443 -5.63 -3.09 -29.60
N ILE A 444 -4.55 -3.81 -29.28
CA ILE A 444 -4.39 -5.23 -29.64
C ILE A 444 -5.47 -6.07 -28.97
N ILE A 445 -5.72 -5.87 -27.68
CA ILE A 445 -6.73 -6.63 -26.93
C ILE A 445 -8.13 -6.33 -27.46
N MET A 446 -8.43 -5.05 -27.68
CA MET A 446 -9.71 -4.63 -28.25
C MET A 446 -9.85 -5.13 -29.69
N LEU A 447 -8.83 -5.17 -30.54
CA LEU A 447 -8.96 -5.75 -31.89
C LEU A 447 -8.98 -7.29 -31.92
N GLY A 448 -8.99 -7.94 -30.75
CA GLY A 448 -9.07 -9.39 -30.64
C GLY A 448 -7.74 -10.10 -30.87
N GLY A 449 -6.60 -9.43 -30.72
CA GLY A 449 -5.26 -10.01 -30.93
C GLY A 449 -4.89 -11.17 -29.99
N LEU A 450 -5.70 -11.43 -28.95
CA LEU A 450 -5.59 -12.62 -28.10
C LEU A 450 -6.40 -13.82 -28.65
N GLY A 451 -7.11 -13.69 -29.77
CA GLY A 451 -7.95 -14.74 -30.38
C GLY A 451 -8.33 -14.45 -31.84
N SER A 452 -9.40 -15.07 -32.35
CA SER A 452 -9.93 -14.78 -33.69
C SER A 452 -11.26 -14.03 -33.61
N GLY A 453 -11.35 -12.84 -34.24
CA GLY A 453 -12.59 -12.14 -34.59
C GLY A 453 -12.75 -10.71 -34.01
N PRO A 454 -13.50 -9.82 -34.72
CA PRO A 454 -13.78 -8.46 -34.27
C PRO A 454 -14.81 -8.41 -33.12
N VAL A 455 -14.76 -7.32 -32.35
CA VAL A 455 -15.47 -7.13 -31.06
C VAL A 455 -16.98 -7.12 -31.13
N ALA A 456 -17.57 -6.92 -32.31
CA ALA A 456 -19.02 -6.90 -32.49
C ALA A 456 -19.75 -8.19 -32.07
N LEU A 457 -19.01 -9.28 -31.82
CA LEU A 457 -19.53 -10.58 -31.39
C LEU A 457 -19.24 -10.90 -29.91
N TRP A 458 -18.93 -9.90 -29.09
CA TRP A 458 -18.65 -10.02 -27.65
C TRP A 458 -19.92 -10.00 -26.77
N PRO A 459 -20.71 -11.10 -26.79
CA PRO A 459 -21.15 -11.65 -25.51
C PRO A 459 -20.85 -13.14 -25.42
N THR A 460 -20.36 -13.56 -24.25
CA THR A 460 -20.41 -14.92 -23.69
C THR A 460 -19.63 -16.08 -24.31
N ASN A 461 -19.34 -16.15 -25.61
CA ASN A 461 -18.80 -17.42 -26.18
C ASN A 461 -17.32 -17.42 -26.59
N ARG A 462 -16.66 -16.28 -26.79
CA ARG A 462 -15.25 -16.24 -27.28
C ARG A 462 -14.20 -15.78 -26.26
N TRP A 463 -14.60 -15.08 -25.19
CA TRP A 463 -13.71 -14.78 -24.06
C TRP A 463 -13.08 -16.03 -23.46
N PHE A 464 -13.82 -17.14 -23.50
CA PHE A 464 -13.51 -18.37 -22.76
C PHE A 464 -12.82 -19.44 -23.60
N ASN A 465 -12.47 -19.15 -24.86
CA ASN A 465 -11.63 -20.02 -25.68
C ASN A 465 -10.23 -19.42 -25.92
N ILE A 466 -9.93 -18.29 -25.28
CA ILE A 466 -8.65 -17.59 -25.37
C ILE A 466 -7.73 -18.10 -24.25
N THR A 467 -6.55 -18.56 -24.63
CA THR A 467 -5.48 -18.91 -23.69
C THR A 467 -4.40 -17.84 -23.73
N LEU A 468 -4.24 -17.06 -22.64
CA LEU A 468 -3.15 -16.09 -22.50
C LEU A 468 -1.79 -16.83 -22.42
N ILE A 469 -1.77 -17.90 -21.63
CA ILE A 469 -0.65 -18.82 -21.47
C ILE A 469 -1.05 -20.16 -22.10
N PRO A 470 -0.33 -20.61 -23.15
CA PRO A 470 -0.57 -21.93 -23.73
C PRO A 470 -0.44 -23.04 -22.69
N GLY A 471 -1.37 -24.01 -22.70
CA GLY A 471 -1.36 -25.16 -21.79
C GLY A 471 -2.10 -24.96 -20.45
N ILE A 472 -2.64 -23.77 -20.17
CA ILE A 472 -3.55 -23.54 -19.03
C ILE A 472 -4.99 -23.43 -19.53
N SER A 473 -5.93 -24.10 -18.86
CA SER A 473 -7.36 -24.06 -19.23
C SER A 473 -7.88 -22.62 -19.32
N PRO A 474 -8.60 -22.22 -20.40
CA PRO A 474 -9.18 -20.89 -20.55
C PRO A 474 -10.06 -20.46 -19.36
N ALA A 475 -10.75 -21.41 -18.73
CA ALA A 475 -11.59 -21.14 -17.55
C ALA A 475 -10.77 -20.53 -16.40
N LEU A 476 -9.51 -20.93 -16.25
CA LEU A 476 -8.61 -20.42 -15.21
C LEU A 476 -8.01 -19.05 -15.52
N GLN A 477 -7.98 -18.67 -16.79
CA GLN A 477 -7.39 -17.41 -17.26
C GLN A 477 -8.45 -16.32 -17.47
N SER A 478 -9.73 -16.70 -17.49
CA SER A 478 -10.87 -15.84 -17.80
C SER A 478 -10.91 -14.55 -16.97
N SER A 479 -10.88 -14.65 -15.64
CA SER A 479 -10.92 -13.48 -14.74
C SER A 479 -9.72 -12.55 -14.92
N VAL A 480 -8.53 -13.10 -15.22
CA VAL A 480 -7.33 -12.31 -15.54
C VAL A 480 -7.51 -11.58 -16.87
N ILE A 481 -7.99 -12.27 -17.91
CA ILE A 481 -8.25 -11.67 -19.22
C ILE A 481 -9.27 -10.52 -19.09
N ILE A 482 -10.25 -10.62 -18.18
CA ILE A 482 -11.28 -9.58 -17.93
C ILE A 482 -10.67 -8.30 -17.38
N ILE A 483 -9.63 -8.45 -16.57
CA ILE A 483 -9.06 -7.34 -15.80
C ILE A 483 -7.85 -6.72 -16.52
N LEU A 484 -7.26 -7.40 -17.51
CA LEU A 484 -6.14 -6.88 -18.30
C LEU A 484 -6.41 -5.51 -18.94
N PRO A 485 -7.57 -5.26 -19.59
CA PRO A 485 -7.86 -3.94 -20.15
C PRO A 485 -7.97 -2.85 -19.06
N ILE A 486 -8.53 -3.18 -17.89
CA ILE A 486 -8.63 -2.27 -16.74
C ILE A 486 -7.22 -1.91 -16.25
N LEU A 487 -6.38 -2.92 -16.08
CA LEU A 487 -4.99 -2.77 -15.67
C LEU A 487 -4.22 -1.84 -16.63
N LEU A 488 -4.34 -2.06 -17.94
CA LEU A 488 -3.65 -1.26 -18.95
C LEU A 488 -4.14 0.20 -18.96
N LEU A 489 -5.44 0.43 -18.77
CA LEU A 489 -5.98 1.78 -18.63
C LEU A 489 -5.45 2.48 -17.38
N VAL A 490 -5.37 1.78 -16.25
CA VAL A 490 -4.82 2.34 -15.01
C VAL A 490 -3.34 2.69 -15.16
N LEU A 491 -2.55 1.82 -15.80
CA LEU A 491 -1.13 2.07 -16.10
C LEU A 491 -0.96 3.28 -17.01
N ARG A 492 -1.75 3.35 -18.09
CA ARG A 492 -1.78 4.49 -19.01
C ARG A 492 -2.12 5.79 -18.29
N ASN A 493 -3.23 5.83 -17.56
CA ASN A 493 -3.70 7.03 -16.86
C ASN A 493 -2.69 7.50 -15.80
N SER A 494 -2.07 6.56 -15.07
CA SER A 494 -1.06 6.88 -14.04
C SER A 494 0.22 7.46 -14.66
N ALA A 495 0.67 6.91 -15.80
CA ALA A 495 1.80 7.45 -16.55
C ALA A 495 1.49 8.84 -17.13
N LEU A 496 0.32 9.03 -17.73
CA LEU A 496 -0.11 10.32 -18.29
C LEU A 496 -0.25 11.41 -17.21
N ALA A 497 -0.74 11.06 -16.01
CA ALA A 497 -0.75 11.97 -14.87
C ALA A 497 0.66 12.46 -14.52
N GLY A 498 1.67 11.59 -14.64
CA GLY A 498 3.07 11.96 -14.36
C GLY A 498 3.65 12.97 -15.32
N TYR A 499 3.29 12.84 -16.59
CA TYR A 499 3.59 13.85 -17.58
C TYR A 499 2.92 15.19 -17.26
N SER A 500 1.63 15.14 -16.89
CA SER A 500 0.84 16.33 -16.61
C SER A 500 1.40 17.16 -15.43
N TYR A 501 1.86 16.47 -14.38
CA TYR A 501 2.42 17.08 -13.19
C TYR A 501 3.75 17.78 -13.47
N GLY A 502 4.60 17.18 -14.32
CA GLY A 502 5.88 17.78 -14.75
C GLY A 502 5.73 19.09 -15.54
N ARG A 503 4.51 19.41 -16.01
CA ARG A 503 4.19 20.64 -16.74
C ARG A 503 3.15 21.54 -16.03
N GLY A 504 2.73 21.19 -14.81
CA GLY A 504 1.82 22.00 -14.01
C GLY A 504 0.33 21.90 -14.39
N TYR A 505 -0.07 20.85 -15.11
CA TYR A 505 -1.48 20.63 -15.46
C TYR A 505 -2.25 20.03 -14.26
N THR A 506 -3.16 20.80 -13.68
CA THR A 506 -3.91 20.44 -12.45
C THR A 506 -4.91 19.29 -12.64
N THR A 507 -5.34 19.02 -13.87
CA THR A 507 -6.38 18.03 -14.20
C THR A 507 -5.92 16.58 -13.98
N GLY A 508 -4.63 16.26 -14.12
CA GLY A 508 -4.13 14.89 -14.05
C GLY A 508 -4.32 14.20 -12.70
N GLY A 509 -4.33 14.96 -11.59
CA GLY A 509 -4.49 14.40 -10.24
C GLY A 509 -5.89 13.86 -9.94
N ILE A 510 -6.93 14.55 -10.41
CA ILE A 510 -8.35 14.16 -10.20
C ILE A 510 -8.63 12.84 -10.94
N LEU A 511 -8.10 12.70 -12.15
CA LEU A 511 -8.36 11.59 -13.06
C LEU A 511 -7.61 10.31 -12.65
N MET A 512 -6.39 10.46 -12.13
CA MET A 512 -5.69 9.37 -11.43
C MET A 512 -6.52 8.87 -10.24
N GLY A 513 -7.07 9.78 -9.42
CA GLY A 513 -7.93 9.43 -8.29
C GLY A 513 -9.17 8.63 -8.69
N MET A 514 -9.87 9.06 -9.74
CA MET A 514 -11.03 8.32 -10.27
C MET A 514 -10.64 6.94 -10.81
N SER A 515 -9.56 6.84 -11.60
CA SER A 515 -9.09 5.55 -12.14
C SER A 515 -8.79 4.53 -11.04
N ILE A 516 -8.22 5.00 -9.92
CA ILE A 516 -7.92 4.17 -8.76
C ILE A 516 -9.20 3.74 -8.04
N LEU A 517 -10.17 4.64 -7.82
CA LEU A 517 -11.45 4.29 -7.20
C LEU A 517 -12.18 3.18 -7.98
N PHE A 518 -12.17 3.24 -9.31
CA PHE A 518 -12.74 2.20 -10.16
C PHE A 518 -11.98 0.87 -10.08
N ALA A 519 -10.65 0.91 -9.98
CA ALA A 519 -9.86 -0.32 -9.80
C ALA A 519 -10.13 -1.00 -8.44
N LEU A 520 -10.55 -0.26 -7.40
CA LEU A 520 -11.01 -0.86 -6.15
C LEU A 520 -12.31 -1.66 -6.29
N LEU A 521 -13.04 -1.52 -7.41
CA LEU A 521 -14.25 -2.29 -7.71
C LEU A 521 -13.94 -3.66 -8.34
N ILE A 522 -12.68 -3.95 -8.67
CA ILE A 522 -12.26 -5.23 -9.29
C ILE A 522 -12.76 -6.47 -8.54
N PRO A 523 -12.67 -6.56 -7.19
CA PRO A 523 -13.17 -7.72 -6.48
C PRO A 523 -14.68 -7.96 -6.64
N MET A 524 -15.47 -6.92 -6.95
CA MET A 524 -16.92 -7.05 -7.20
C MET A 524 -17.23 -7.60 -8.59
N ILE A 525 -16.35 -7.40 -9.58
CA ILE A 525 -16.49 -7.96 -10.94
C ILE A 525 -16.52 -9.48 -10.88
N ALA A 526 -15.68 -10.02 -10.01
CA ALA A 526 -15.23 -11.39 -10.04
C ALA A 526 -15.82 -12.24 -8.90
N GLY A 527 -16.81 -11.69 -8.17
CA GLY A 527 -17.65 -12.41 -7.22
C GLY A 527 -18.95 -12.94 -7.84
N ASN A 528 -19.07 -12.93 -9.17
CA ASN A 528 -20.31 -13.30 -9.86
C ASN A 528 -20.30 -14.78 -10.25
N VAL A 529 -21.44 -15.44 -10.06
CA VAL A 529 -21.58 -16.91 -10.16
C VAL A 529 -21.33 -17.45 -11.59
N THR A 530 -21.48 -16.60 -12.62
CA THR A 530 -21.29 -17.01 -14.02
C THR A 530 -20.28 -16.12 -14.72
N VAL A 531 -19.42 -16.74 -15.54
CA VAL A 531 -18.37 -16.02 -16.29
C VAL A 531 -18.96 -14.99 -17.26
N THR A 532 -20.17 -15.25 -17.77
CA THR A 532 -21.00 -14.29 -18.52
C THR A 532 -21.25 -13.00 -17.75
N HIS A 533 -21.61 -13.10 -16.46
CA HIS A 533 -21.90 -11.94 -15.64
C HIS A 533 -20.63 -11.16 -15.26
N GLU A 534 -19.52 -11.87 -15.03
CA GLU A 534 -18.20 -11.25 -14.85
C GLU A 534 -17.79 -10.45 -16.10
N ALA A 535 -17.97 -11.00 -17.29
CA ALA A 535 -17.65 -10.34 -18.55
C ALA A 535 -18.50 -9.08 -18.78
N ASN A 536 -19.81 -9.15 -18.52
CA ASN A 536 -20.70 -7.99 -18.64
C ASN A 536 -20.34 -6.88 -17.63
N THR A 537 -20.03 -7.26 -16.39
CA THR A 537 -19.63 -6.30 -15.34
C THR A 537 -18.28 -5.67 -15.66
N GLY A 538 -17.32 -6.46 -16.15
CA GLY A 538 -16.02 -6.00 -16.61
C GLY A 538 -16.13 -5.03 -17.79
N ALA A 539 -16.98 -5.34 -18.77
CA ALA A 539 -17.24 -4.46 -19.91
C ALA A 539 -17.86 -3.11 -19.49
N ALA A 540 -18.82 -3.12 -18.56
CA ALA A 540 -19.43 -1.89 -18.04
C ALA A 540 -18.43 -1.00 -17.30
N LEU A 541 -17.56 -1.58 -16.47
CA LEU A 541 -16.51 -0.83 -15.76
C LEU A 541 -15.42 -0.34 -16.70
N MET A 542 -15.05 -1.14 -17.70
CA MET A 542 -14.16 -0.71 -18.78
C MET A 542 -14.72 0.50 -19.52
N LEU A 543 -16.02 0.49 -19.83
CA LEU A 543 -16.68 1.62 -20.47
C LEU A 543 -16.63 2.87 -19.60
N ALA A 544 -16.99 2.75 -18.32
CA ALA A 544 -16.94 3.86 -17.36
C ALA A 544 -15.51 4.43 -17.20
N LEU A 545 -14.52 3.55 -17.02
CA LEU A 545 -13.11 3.92 -16.93
C LEU A 545 -12.59 4.61 -18.20
N TYR A 546 -12.99 4.09 -19.36
CA TYR A 546 -12.57 4.64 -20.63
C TYR A 546 -13.19 6.02 -20.88
N SER A 547 -14.47 6.23 -20.56
CA SER A 547 -15.11 7.54 -20.65
C SER A 547 -14.36 8.60 -19.84
N ILE A 548 -13.86 8.24 -18.65
CA ILE A 548 -13.04 9.13 -17.81
C ILE A 548 -11.65 9.34 -18.42
N SER A 549 -11.01 8.27 -18.90
CA SER A 549 -9.69 8.32 -19.54
C SER A 549 -9.69 9.17 -20.81
N VAL A 550 -10.75 9.10 -21.61
CA VAL A 550 -10.92 9.88 -22.85
C VAL A 550 -10.86 11.38 -22.56
N VAL A 551 -11.58 11.86 -21.54
CA VAL A 551 -11.55 13.28 -21.13
C VAL A 551 -10.14 13.71 -20.71
N LEU A 552 -9.40 12.86 -19.99
CA LEU A 552 -8.00 13.12 -19.61
C LEU A 552 -7.11 13.31 -20.83
N VAL A 553 -7.15 12.34 -21.72
CA VAL A 553 -6.26 12.25 -22.88
C VAL A 553 -6.50 13.43 -23.81
N MET A 554 -7.76 13.77 -24.04
CA MET A 554 -8.14 14.91 -24.87
C MET A 554 -7.64 16.23 -24.27
N THR A 555 -7.81 16.43 -22.96
CA THR A 555 -7.34 17.64 -22.27
C THR A 555 -5.82 17.76 -22.37
N LEU A 556 -5.11 16.66 -22.12
CA LEU A 556 -3.65 16.62 -22.23
C LEU A 556 -3.17 16.83 -23.66
N ASN A 557 -3.82 16.21 -24.64
CA ASN A 557 -3.47 16.36 -26.05
C ASN A 557 -3.64 17.81 -26.54
N LEU A 558 -4.68 18.53 -26.09
CA LEU A 558 -4.87 19.94 -26.43
C LEU A 558 -3.77 20.82 -25.85
N SER A 559 -3.39 20.61 -24.59
CA SER A 559 -2.27 21.33 -23.98
C SER A 559 -0.94 21.02 -24.67
N LEU A 560 -0.71 19.74 -24.96
CA LEU A 560 0.50 19.25 -25.63
C LEU A 560 0.56 19.70 -27.10
N ALA A 561 -0.58 19.89 -27.77
CA ALA A 561 -0.66 20.50 -29.09
C ALA A 561 -0.16 21.95 -29.08
N ASN A 562 -0.59 22.75 -28.10
CA ASN A 562 -0.12 24.13 -27.95
C ASN A 562 1.39 24.17 -27.68
N ASP A 563 1.89 23.30 -26.80
CA ASP A 563 3.34 23.22 -26.50
C ASP A 563 4.19 22.88 -27.75
N VAL A 564 3.68 22.00 -28.63
CA VAL A 564 4.33 21.63 -29.90
C VAL A 564 4.31 22.79 -30.89
N GLU A 565 3.18 23.51 -30.97
CA GLU A 565 3.01 24.69 -31.81
C GLU A 565 3.97 25.82 -31.38
N ASP A 566 4.05 26.10 -30.07
CA ASP A 566 4.97 27.07 -29.46
C ASP A 566 6.45 26.72 -29.69
N SER A 567 6.76 25.43 -29.88
CA SER A 567 8.10 24.94 -30.21
C SER A 567 8.44 25.07 -31.71
N GLY A 568 7.58 25.70 -32.52
CA GLY A 568 7.79 25.95 -33.95
C GLY A 568 7.28 24.84 -34.88
N HIS A 569 6.51 23.87 -34.37
CA HIS A 569 5.98 22.74 -35.12
C HIS A 569 4.44 22.85 -35.31
N ALA A 570 4.01 23.91 -35.99
CA ALA A 570 2.59 24.28 -36.12
C ALA A 570 1.72 23.22 -36.81
N PHE A 571 2.27 22.48 -37.79
CA PHE A 571 1.52 21.42 -38.48
C PHE A 571 1.18 20.27 -37.52
N GLU A 572 2.18 19.77 -36.78
CA GLU A 572 1.99 18.68 -35.82
C GLU A 572 1.10 19.09 -34.65
N GLY A 573 1.27 20.32 -34.13
CA GLY A 573 0.38 20.89 -33.11
C GLY A 573 -1.08 20.95 -33.59
N THR A 574 -1.30 21.45 -34.81
CA THR A 574 -2.64 21.53 -35.43
C THR A 574 -3.27 20.15 -35.63
N PHE A 575 -2.49 19.16 -36.07
CA PHE A 575 -2.96 17.78 -36.22
C PHE A 575 -3.44 17.18 -34.89
N ILE A 576 -2.66 17.35 -33.81
CA ILE A 576 -3.01 16.85 -32.48
C ILE A 576 -4.28 17.56 -31.97
N LYS A 577 -4.41 18.86 -32.22
CA LYS A 577 -5.58 19.66 -31.83
C LYS A 577 -6.86 19.22 -32.55
N ILE A 578 -6.82 19.11 -33.88
CA ILE A 578 -7.97 18.69 -34.68
C ILE A 578 -8.39 17.26 -34.35
N SER A 579 -7.43 16.33 -34.25
CA SER A 579 -7.74 14.94 -33.89
C SER A 579 -8.39 14.83 -32.51
N SER A 580 -7.92 15.61 -31.53
CA SER A 580 -8.53 15.65 -30.20
C SER A 580 -9.95 16.20 -30.21
N ILE A 581 -10.22 17.27 -30.98
CA ILE A 581 -11.58 17.84 -31.11
C ILE A 581 -12.54 16.84 -31.78
N ILE A 582 -12.10 16.17 -32.85
CA ILE A 582 -12.91 15.15 -33.53
C ILE A 582 -13.27 14.02 -32.55
N GLN A 583 -12.29 13.54 -31.78
CA GLN A 583 -12.57 12.51 -30.78
C GLN A 583 -13.59 12.98 -29.73
N VAL A 584 -13.57 14.24 -29.29
CA VAL A 584 -14.54 14.78 -28.31
C VAL A 584 -15.95 14.73 -28.90
N LEU A 585 -16.11 15.14 -30.16
CA LEU A 585 -17.39 15.10 -30.85
C LEU A 585 -17.91 13.66 -31.00
N PHE A 586 -17.03 12.72 -31.36
CA PHE A 586 -17.39 11.31 -31.40
C PHE A 586 -17.74 10.74 -30.02
N ALA A 587 -16.99 11.11 -28.96
CA ALA A 587 -17.29 10.69 -27.59
C ALA A 587 -18.68 11.17 -27.14
N ALA A 588 -19.01 12.42 -27.45
CA ALA A 588 -20.34 12.99 -27.18
C ALA A 588 -21.43 12.25 -27.98
N GLY A 589 -21.19 11.94 -29.25
CA GLY A 589 -22.09 11.14 -30.08
C GLY A 589 -22.33 9.73 -29.52
N VAL A 590 -21.27 9.05 -29.07
CA VAL A 590 -21.36 7.73 -28.43
C VAL A 590 -22.11 7.81 -27.10
N ALA A 591 -21.87 8.85 -26.29
CA ALA A 591 -22.60 9.04 -25.02
C ALA A 591 -24.10 9.25 -25.26
N VAL A 592 -24.47 10.08 -26.23
CA VAL A 592 -25.87 10.28 -26.64
C VAL A 592 -26.48 8.97 -27.13
N MET A 593 -25.75 8.20 -27.94
CA MET A 593 -26.19 6.89 -28.41
C MET A 593 -26.46 5.93 -27.24
N VAL A 594 -25.54 5.82 -26.28
CA VAL A 594 -25.72 5.00 -25.06
C VAL A 594 -26.96 5.45 -24.30
N LEU A 595 -27.14 6.76 -24.08
CA LEU A 595 -28.31 7.28 -23.36
C LEU A 595 -29.62 6.97 -24.09
N ILE A 596 -29.65 7.06 -25.42
CA ILE A 596 -30.85 6.75 -26.22
C ILE A 596 -31.20 5.27 -26.09
N TYR A 597 -30.26 4.36 -26.36
CA TYR A 597 -30.54 2.92 -26.36
C TYR A 597 -30.78 2.35 -24.95
N PHE A 598 -30.08 2.86 -23.93
CA PHE A 598 -30.26 2.42 -22.53
C PHE A 598 -31.34 3.19 -21.76
N SER A 599 -31.99 4.20 -22.35
CA SER A 599 -33.21 4.81 -21.77
C SER A 599 -34.43 3.90 -21.87
N GLN A 600 -34.34 2.83 -22.67
CA GLN A 600 -35.35 1.78 -22.84
C GLN A 600 -34.76 0.42 -22.43
N LEU A 601 -35.53 -0.67 -22.49
CA LEU A 601 -34.99 -2.03 -22.41
C LEU A 601 -34.40 -2.39 -23.78
N PRO A 602 -33.07 -2.34 -23.98
CA PRO A 602 -32.48 -2.52 -25.30
C PRO A 602 -32.56 -3.97 -25.74
N SER A 603 -32.77 -4.20 -27.04
CA SER A 603 -32.67 -5.55 -27.61
C SER A 603 -31.21 -6.02 -27.67
N ALA A 604 -30.99 -7.33 -27.86
CA ALA A 604 -29.64 -7.88 -27.96
C ALA A 604 -28.83 -7.27 -29.14
N ASP A 605 -29.51 -6.94 -30.24
CA ASP A 605 -28.91 -6.31 -31.42
C ASP A 605 -28.54 -4.85 -31.14
N ASP A 606 -29.36 -4.13 -30.37
CA ASP A 606 -29.05 -2.76 -29.94
C ASP A 606 -27.82 -2.71 -29.04
N ILE A 607 -27.73 -3.66 -28.09
CA ILE A 607 -26.56 -3.80 -27.19
C ILE A 607 -25.30 -4.10 -28.02
N ALA A 608 -25.38 -5.02 -28.99
CA ALA A 608 -24.25 -5.37 -29.85
C ALA A 608 -23.79 -4.18 -30.73
N LEU A 609 -24.73 -3.40 -31.27
CA LEU A 609 -24.44 -2.20 -32.05
C LEU A 609 -23.74 -1.14 -31.19
N VAL A 610 -24.25 -0.85 -29.99
CA VAL A 610 -23.67 0.13 -29.07
C VAL A 610 -22.26 -0.28 -28.65
N ILE A 611 -22.03 -1.56 -28.32
CA ILE A 611 -20.70 -2.09 -27.98
C ILE A 611 -19.75 -1.97 -29.17
N SER A 612 -20.20 -2.29 -30.39
CA SER A 612 -19.37 -2.22 -31.60
C SER A 612 -18.90 -0.80 -31.88
N VAL A 613 -19.81 0.17 -31.85
CA VAL A 613 -19.50 1.59 -32.05
C VAL A 613 -18.56 2.09 -30.95
N PHE A 614 -18.82 1.71 -29.70
CA PHE A 614 -17.96 2.07 -28.57
C PHE A 614 -16.53 1.57 -28.75
N VAL A 615 -16.36 0.32 -29.18
CA VAL A 615 -15.02 -0.26 -29.38
C VAL A 615 -14.31 0.39 -30.57
N THR A 616 -15.01 0.63 -31.67
CA THR A 616 -14.43 1.35 -32.81
C THR A 616 -13.94 2.74 -32.38
N PHE A 617 -14.73 3.43 -31.56
CA PHE A 617 -14.33 4.71 -30.97
C PHE A 617 -13.09 4.56 -30.07
N VAL A 618 -13.08 3.61 -29.15
CA VAL A 618 -11.95 3.33 -28.24
C VAL A 618 -10.66 3.08 -29.04
N VAL A 619 -10.71 2.17 -30.01
CA VAL A 619 -9.55 1.80 -30.82
C VAL A 619 -9.05 2.99 -31.64
N GLY A 620 -9.97 3.71 -32.31
CA GLY A 620 -9.62 4.89 -33.10
C GLY A 620 -9.01 6.00 -32.26
N ALA A 621 -9.56 6.25 -31.07
CA ALA A 621 -9.05 7.24 -30.13
C ALA A 621 -7.66 6.87 -29.60
N GLU A 622 -7.41 5.60 -29.26
CA GLU A 622 -6.08 5.13 -28.85
C GLU A 622 -5.04 5.23 -29.97
N ILE A 623 -5.40 4.89 -31.23
CA ILE A 623 -4.47 5.01 -32.38
C ILE A 623 -4.04 6.46 -32.55
N LEU A 624 -5.00 7.38 -32.58
CA LEU A 624 -4.74 8.81 -32.71
C LEU A 624 -3.97 9.36 -31.50
N SER A 625 -4.25 8.87 -30.29
CA SER A 625 -3.47 9.19 -29.09
C SER A 625 -2.02 8.74 -29.25
N VAL A 626 -1.77 7.50 -29.67
CA VAL A 626 -0.41 6.97 -29.90
C VAL A 626 0.35 7.84 -30.90
N ILE A 627 -0.28 8.21 -32.01
CA ILE A 627 0.35 9.07 -33.03
C ILE A 627 0.64 10.46 -32.46
N GLY A 628 -0.33 11.09 -31.78
CA GLY A 628 -0.16 12.42 -31.21
C GLY A 628 0.94 12.48 -30.15
N TRP A 629 0.98 11.50 -29.25
CA TRP A 629 2.02 11.38 -28.22
C TRP A 629 3.40 11.05 -28.82
N LEU A 630 3.48 10.27 -29.89
CA LEU A 630 4.74 10.02 -30.59
C LEU A 630 5.28 11.30 -31.27
N LEU A 631 4.42 12.03 -31.99
CA LEU A 631 4.78 13.28 -32.65
C LEU A 631 5.28 14.31 -31.63
N ALA A 632 4.51 14.56 -30.58
CA ALA A 632 4.93 15.45 -29.51
C ALA A 632 6.17 14.93 -28.76
N GLY A 633 6.25 13.62 -28.55
CA GLY A 633 7.40 12.92 -27.96
C GLY A 633 8.72 13.23 -28.66
N ILE A 634 8.69 13.22 -29.99
CA ILE A 634 9.84 13.54 -30.85
C ILE A 634 10.10 15.04 -30.85
N ARG A 635 9.08 15.87 -31.10
CA ARG A 635 9.21 17.33 -31.30
C ARG A 635 9.62 18.08 -30.03
N LEU A 636 9.05 17.72 -28.89
CA LEU A 636 9.38 18.31 -27.59
C LEU A 636 10.63 17.69 -26.95
N GLY A 637 11.32 16.79 -27.65
CA GLY A 637 12.53 16.11 -27.14
C GLY A 637 12.27 15.22 -25.92
N LEU A 638 11.02 14.80 -25.70
CA LEU A 638 10.60 14.04 -24.51
C LEU A 638 11.22 12.64 -24.48
N LEU A 639 11.40 12.03 -25.65
CA LEU A 639 12.10 10.76 -25.80
C LEU A 639 13.61 10.86 -25.55
N LYS A 640 14.17 12.09 -25.54
CA LYS A 640 15.58 12.35 -25.22
C LYS A 640 15.82 12.58 -23.72
N GLN A 641 14.76 12.78 -22.93
CA GLN A 641 14.82 12.86 -21.46
C GLN A 641 14.88 11.46 -20.86
N GLY A 642 15.99 10.76 -21.08
CA GLY A 642 16.26 9.43 -20.51
C GLY A 642 16.50 9.46 -19.00
N PHE A 643 17.15 8.42 -18.47
CA PHE A 643 17.72 8.42 -17.11
C PHE A 643 18.69 9.60 -16.97
N ARG A 644 18.19 10.79 -16.64
CA ARG A 644 19.04 11.85 -16.15
C ARG A 644 19.36 11.50 -14.70
N PHE A 645 20.41 10.71 -14.55
CA PHE A 645 21.17 10.65 -13.32
C PHE A 645 21.74 12.06 -13.10
N GLN A 646 20.95 12.93 -12.47
CA GLN A 646 21.46 14.21 -11.99
C GLN A 646 22.40 13.89 -10.82
N ARG A 647 23.67 13.66 -11.16
CA ARG A 647 24.74 13.71 -10.18
C ARG A 647 24.78 15.16 -9.71
N ILE A 648 24.38 15.37 -8.47
CA ILE A 648 24.62 16.63 -7.80
C ILE A 648 26.11 16.61 -7.51
N GLU A 649 26.87 17.34 -8.31
CA GLU A 649 28.24 17.70 -7.95
C GLU A 649 28.16 18.45 -6.62
N THR A 650 28.86 17.89 -5.64
CA THR A 650 28.87 18.29 -4.22
C THR A 650 29.39 19.70 -4.02
#